data_AF-A0A3D0Z6B0-F1
#
_entry.id   AF-A0A3D0Z6B0-F1
#
_cell.length_a   1.000
_cell.length_b   1.000
_cell.length_c   1.000
_cell.angle_alpha   90.00
_cell.angle_beta   90.00
_cell.angle_gamma   90.00
#
_symmetry.space_group_name_H-M   'P 1'
#
loop_
_entity.id
_entity.type
_entity.pdbx_description
1 polymer ?
#
loop_
_entity_poly.entity_id
_entity_poly.type
_entity_poly.pdbx_seq_one_letter_code
_entity_poly.pdbx_strand_id
1 'polypeptide(L)'
;MLNSKLLKVLAALVLILTLVWAGSVSAAACTSLYLGKETTENGTYIWGRSEDISSRFSKLFTVHPAETHEPGERYQSSTGFSWPYPAKTLRYTMAKDSFHNEGTTPEPYAEVGVNEKNVAMSATTTISRASSAISAIDPQISTSRGGLAETDLTTVVLMQAETARGAMELVAEIIDTVGAAGRESFTVSDPNEVWMMEILSGHQYVAVKAPADKIAFSPNITMHGAVDPTDTENVIVSPDFVKTAEDAGTIVRDENGNIIVSRSYTNAGTSVPGRMYLGYYYLQGVEAAKALTPGYFNYYMDPREGSKYTLYEAMRFLAYHGNPDDPADGKYVANPSSNGSAIGNANTVESHLFETRDDMPADLATVEWIAMGPAEFSIYLPYYGSQITETFENYTAYDSPSSAPDYRSMYWLFRSIYALCNADRTNVAPKVSEFLEAYQKELIRQHKEIDEIMAEVYAYEPLMAQKKATDISKAAAQQAYTVMTSIREEILAYNQNTDPDKGVFVPSVLNAPIDTKYTFNSVGGTGLPAYDIIKIQENDSHLIYNGNWGLRAQIGRFDEHVAKSSSQTNASVSFTFKGTGFSLISYKSYSQGTFDVYIDGVKDKSVNNYQPGTDSAFQQVVYRNRMLEDAVHTVTIVLTGRQDPSIGSNVYVDAFEIIGVLDGFTQGGTLVDDDVMIVDASPIIIDVLANDNVDDSAVIELISFNTATLRSGMVAIVDDGKKIKYTPDRLVACDDDEFTYTVDGETATVTLIFAEKMTYQENFISEDLKFGNNDHPQKTPGWGDYNLAAYWNSSAKRSNQAGDMVEITFYGTGIEIIGYKSWSRGQFEATIWNGGVPFTKTVSCFDPSYDTHYRASVYNSKDEGLALTEGWHTLIIKVRGDKETDALGTAIDIDAINIYR
;
A
#
# COMPACT_ATOMS: atom_id res chain seq x y z
N MET A 1 -19.42 59.71 43.27
CA MET A 1 -19.39 58.24 43.36
C MET A 1 -20.22 57.69 42.21
N LEU A 2 -19.59 57.34 41.09
CA LEU A 2 -20.29 56.66 39.99
C LEU A 2 -20.47 55.18 40.37
N ASN A 3 -21.67 54.67 40.14
CA ASN A 3 -22.14 53.36 40.57
C ASN A 3 -21.30 52.25 39.89
N SER A 4 -20.64 51.40 40.69
CA SER A 4 -19.68 50.38 40.22
C SER A 4 -20.31 49.36 39.25
N LYS A 5 -21.63 49.21 39.28
CA LYS A 5 -22.38 48.41 38.29
C LYS A 5 -22.40 49.06 36.90
N LEU A 6 -22.50 50.38 36.81
CA LEU A 6 -22.52 51.10 35.52
C LEU A 6 -21.14 51.06 34.85
N LEU A 7 -20.06 51.12 35.64
CA LEU A 7 -18.68 51.00 35.13
C LEU A 7 -18.37 49.59 34.62
N LYS A 8 -18.92 48.54 35.26
CA LYS A 8 -18.80 47.16 34.80
C LYS A 8 -19.63 46.88 33.54
N VAL A 9 -20.80 47.50 33.42
CA VAL A 9 -21.64 47.39 32.21
C VAL A 9 -21.03 48.17 31.04
N LEU A 10 -20.46 49.35 31.27
CA LEU A 10 -19.70 50.10 30.25
C LEU A 10 -18.41 49.41 29.85
N ALA A 11 -17.68 48.81 30.79
CA ALA A 11 -16.50 48.00 30.49
C ALA A 11 -16.86 46.73 29.69
N ALA A 12 -17.98 46.07 30.01
CA ALA A 12 -18.50 44.94 29.25
C ALA A 12 -19.00 45.35 27.85
N LEU A 13 -19.64 46.52 27.71
CA LEU A 13 -20.07 47.04 26.41
C LEU A 13 -18.89 47.48 25.54
N VAL A 14 -17.82 48.04 26.13
CA VAL A 14 -16.57 48.35 25.41
C VAL A 14 -15.83 47.07 25.03
N LEU A 15 -15.86 46.01 25.87
CA LEU A 15 -15.28 44.70 25.55
C LEU A 15 -16.05 43.97 24.44
N ILE A 16 -17.39 44.08 24.44
CA ILE A 16 -18.27 43.53 23.38
C ILE A 16 -18.14 44.35 22.09
N LEU A 17 -17.89 45.66 22.16
CA LEU A 17 -17.60 46.49 20.97
C LEU A 17 -16.19 46.28 20.40
N THR A 18 -15.23 45.77 21.18
CA THR A 18 -13.88 45.40 20.69
C THR A 18 -13.79 43.94 20.22
N LEU A 19 -14.80 43.10 20.47
CA LEU A 19 -14.88 41.70 20.01
C LEU A 19 -15.51 41.53 18.62
N VAL A 20 -15.86 42.63 17.95
CA VAL A 20 -16.51 42.61 16.63
C VAL A 20 -15.63 43.32 15.62
N TRP A 21 -14.43 42.82 15.35
CA TRP A 21 -13.65 43.12 14.13
C TRP A 21 -12.59 42.02 13.90
N ALA A 22 -12.95 40.75 14.07
CA ALA A 22 -12.27 39.65 13.37
C ALA A 22 -12.94 39.54 12.00
N GLY A 23 -12.60 40.47 11.10
CA GLY A 23 -12.96 40.32 9.70
C GLY A 23 -12.11 39.18 9.15
N SER A 24 -12.74 38.08 8.75
CA SER A 24 -12.11 37.00 8.00
C SER A 24 -11.29 37.61 6.87
N VAL A 25 -9.97 37.47 6.93
CA VAL A 25 -9.10 37.94 5.85
C VAL A 25 -9.35 37.02 4.67
N SER A 26 -9.96 37.54 3.61
CA SER A 26 -10.27 36.73 2.41
C SER A 26 -8.97 36.33 1.71
N ALA A 27 -8.65 35.04 1.73
CA ALA A 27 -7.58 34.41 0.95
C ALA A 27 -8.01 34.23 -0.52
N ALA A 28 -8.16 35.33 -1.25
CA ALA A 28 -8.65 35.32 -2.64
C ALA A 28 -7.58 34.91 -3.69
N ALA A 29 -6.45 34.32 -3.25
CA ALA A 29 -5.28 34.09 -4.09
C ALA A 29 -4.77 32.64 -4.13
N CYS A 30 -5.28 31.70 -3.31
CA CYS A 30 -4.78 30.31 -3.26
C CYS A 30 -4.91 29.55 -4.58
N THR A 31 -3.95 28.68 -4.89
CA THR A 31 -3.99 27.85 -6.11
C THR A 31 -3.84 26.38 -5.76
N SER A 32 -4.82 25.54 -6.10
CA SER A 32 -4.70 24.09 -5.96
C SER A 32 -4.20 23.42 -7.24
N LEU A 33 -3.53 22.29 -7.11
CA LEU A 33 -3.03 21.43 -8.18
C LEU A 33 -3.46 19.99 -7.94
N TYR A 34 -3.72 19.26 -9.01
CA TYR A 34 -3.89 17.81 -9.03
C TYR A 34 -3.36 17.23 -10.33
N LEU A 35 -2.61 16.16 -10.22
CA LEU A 35 -2.07 15.35 -11.29
C LEU A 35 -2.49 13.91 -11.02
N GLY A 36 -3.34 13.37 -11.89
CA GLY A 36 -3.80 11.99 -11.80
C GLY A 36 -2.65 11.02 -12.03
N LYS A 37 -2.71 9.85 -11.40
CA LYS A 37 -1.61 8.89 -11.39
C LYS A 37 -1.16 8.38 -12.77
N GLU A 38 -2.03 8.39 -13.77
CA GLU A 38 -1.64 8.02 -15.14
C GLU A 38 -0.91 9.16 -15.87
N THR A 39 -0.89 10.37 -15.29
CA THR A 39 -0.23 11.57 -15.84
C THR A 39 1.14 11.85 -15.22
N THR A 40 1.51 11.15 -14.15
CA THR A 40 2.77 11.37 -13.41
C THR A 40 3.84 10.35 -13.79
N GLU A 41 5.12 10.72 -13.58
CA GLU A 41 6.29 9.88 -13.90
C GLU A 41 6.30 8.56 -13.12
N ASN A 42 5.99 8.60 -11.82
CA ASN A 42 6.07 7.43 -10.95
C ASN A 42 4.75 6.65 -10.82
N GLY A 43 3.67 7.08 -11.50
CA GLY A 43 2.37 6.42 -11.34
C GLY A 43 1.67 6.74 -10.01
N THR A 44 1.98 7.89 -9.41
CA THR A 44 1.45 8.36 -8.12
C THR A 44 0.48 9.53 -8.31
N TYR A 45 -0.50 9.70 -7.43
CA TYR A 45 -1.28 10.95 -7.42
C TYR A 45 -0.44 12.06 -6.79
N ILE A 46 -0.37 13.22 -7.43
CA ILE A 46 0.31 14.40 -6.89
C ILE A 46 -0.68 15.55 -6.82
N TRP A 47 -0.94 16.07 -5.63
CA TRP A 47 -1.94 17.12 -5.45
C TRP A 47 -1.63 18.00 -4.25
N GLY A 48 -2.17 19.21 -4.20
CA GLY A 48 -1.93 20.12 -3.08
C GLY A 48 -2.27 21.55 -3.42
N ARG A 49 -1.70 22.50 -2.69
CA ARG A 49 -2.10 23.90 -2.77
C ARG A 49 -0.99 24.85 -2.33
N SER A 50 -0.98 26.05 -2.92
CA SER A 50 -0.33 27.22 -2.33
C SER A 50 -1.37 28.04 -1.57
N GLU A 51 -1.16 28.28 -0.28
CA GLU A 51 -2.03 29.14 0.50
C GLU A 51 -1.53 30.58 0.45
N ASP A 52 -2.40 31.47 -0.04
CA ASP A 52 -2.08 32.87 -0.23
C ASP A 52 -2.99 33.76 0.61
N ILE A 53 -2.40 34.40 1.61
CA ILE A 53 -3.11 35.31 2.53
C ILE A 53 -2.49 36.69 2.46
N SER A 54 -1.28 36.83 2.99
CA SER A 54 -0.59 38.12 3.10
C SER A 54 0.88 37.92 3.41
N SER A 55 1.69 38.88 2.95
CA SER A 55 3.11 38.95 3.24
C SER A 55 3.52 39.03 4.71
N ARG A 56 2.56 39.21 5.63
CA ARG A 56 2.76 39.46 7.06
C ARG A 56 1.91 38.53 7.94
N PHE A 57 1.74 37.28 7.53
CA PHE A 57 0.82 36.33 8.17
C PHE A 57 1.54 35.00 8.38
N SER A 58 2.04 34.75 9.60
CA SER A 58 2.84 33.55 9.92
C SER A 58 2.02 32.29 10.14
N LYS A 59 2.60 31.15 9.74
CA LYS A 59 2.02 29.79 9.87
C LYS A 59 2.92 28.89 10.70
N LEU A 60 2.33 27.86 11.31
CA LEU A 60 2.95 26.92 12.22
C LEU A 60 2.61 25.49 11.78
N PHE A 61 3.62 24.64 11.58
CA PHE A 61 3.42 23.21 11.28
C PHE A 61 3.62 22.35 12.51
N THR A 62 2.60 21.59 12.89
CA THR A 62 2.58 20.81 14.14
C THR A 62 1.70 19.57 14.03
N VAL A 63 1.64 18.78 15.11
CA VAL A 63 0.82 17.56 15.21
C VAL A 63 -0.20 17.76 16.31
N HIS A 64 -1.48 17.60 15.98
CA HIS A 64 -2.57 17.51 16.95
C HIS A 64 -2.66 16.05 17.46
N PRO A 65 -2.60 15.81 18.78
CA PRO A 65 -2.66 14.45 19.34
C PRO A 65 -4.07 13.86 19.26
N ALA A 66 -4.19 12.53 19.25
CA ALA A 66 -5.48 11.88 19.46
C ALA A 66 -6.02 12.17 20.88
N GLU A 67 -7.31 12.48 21.00
CA GLU A 67 -7.97 12.79 22.28
C GLU A 67 -9.15 11.84 22.53
N THR A 68 -9.55 11.71 23.79
CA THR A 68 -10.76 10.97 24.19
C THR A 68 -11.78 11.96 24.72
N HIS A 69 -13.03 11.83 24.29
CA HIS A 69 -14.10 12.76 24.64
C HIS A 69 -15.25 12.05 25.34
N GLU A 70 -15.83 12.72 26.33
CA GLU A 70 -17.01 12.21 27.03
C GLU A 70 -18.25 12.24 26.11
N PRO A 71 -19.21 11.31 26.30
CA PRO A 71 -20.43 11.28 25.49
C PRO A 71 -21.17 12.63 25.50
N GLY A 72 -21.36 13.21 24.30
CA GLY A 72 -22.08 14.47 24.11
C GLY A 72 -21.20 15.73 24.12
N GLU A 73 -19.88 15.59 24.31
CA GLU A 73 -18.95 16.68 24.05
C GLU A 73 -18.97 17.10 22.57
N ARG A 74 -18.66 18.37 22.32
CA ARG A 74 -18.73 18.98 21.00
C ARG A 74 -17.51 19.84 20.74
N TYR A 75 -16.99 19.75 19.53
CA TYR A 75 -16.11 20.76 18.96
C TYR A 75 -16.85 22.10 18.91
N GLN A 76 -16.15 23.18 19.25
CA GLN A 76 -16.68 24.53 19.25
C GLN A 76 -15.65 25.47 18.65
N SER A 77 -15.97 26.03 17.48
CA SER A 77 -15.09 27.02 16.84
C SER A 77 -15.21 28.38 17.50
N SER A 78 -14.20 29.23 17.30
CA SER A 78 -14.22 30.64 17.71
C SER A 78 -15.23 31.48 16.94
N THR A 79 -15.75 30.98 15.82
CA THR A 79 -16.63 31.71 14.89
C THR A 79 -18.11 31.37 15.05
N GLY A 80 -18.44 30.29 15.79
CA GLY A 80 -19.80 29.91 16.18
C GLY A 80 -20.25 28.53 15.70
N PHE A 81 -19.47 27.86 14.84
CA PHE A 81 -19.72 26.49 14.41
C PHE A 81 -19.51 25.49 15.55
N SER A 82 -20.29 24.41 15.56
CA SER A 82 -20.13 23.33 16.54
C SER A 82 -20.57 21.98 15.98
N TRP A 83 -19.76 20.95 16.21
CA TRP A 83 -19.99 19.58 15.76
C TRP A 83 -19.74 18.56 16.88
N PRO A 84 -20.46 17.43 16.97
CA PRO A 84 -20.15 16.38 17.95
C PRO A 84 -18.72 15.86 17.80
N TYR A 85 -18.04 15.61 18.92
CA TYR A 85 -16.82 14.81 18.88
C TYR A 85 -17.17 13.31 18.72
N PRO A 86 -16.37 12.53 17.98
CA PRO A 86 -16.36 11.08 18.17
C PRO A 86 -15.84 10.75 19.58
N ALA A 87 -16.07 9.51 20.05
CA ALA A 87 -15.57 9.07 21.35
C ALA A 87 -14.03 9.18 21.46
N LYS A 88 -13.33 8.97 20.34
CA LYS A 88 -11.89 9.17 20.20
C LYS A 88 -11.61 9.92 18.90
N THR A 89 -10.88 11.02 18.99
CA THR A 89 -10.37 11.73 17.81
C THR A 89 -9.04 11.13 17.37
N LEU A 90 -8.72 11.32 16.10
CA LEU A 90 -7.50 10.86 15.46
C LEU A 90 -6.37 11.87 15.66
N ARG A 91 -5.12 11.39 15.73
CA ARG A 91 -3.93 12.26 15.56
C ARG A 91 -3.86 12.77 14.12
N TYR A 92 -3.49 14.02 13.90
CA TYR A 92 -3.23 14.57 12.55
C TYR A 92 -2.17 15.66 12.53
N THR A 93 -1.48 15.83 11.40
CA THR A 93 -0.62 16.99 11.14
C THR A 93 -1.48 18.22 10.81
N MET A 94 -0.96 19.43 11.05
CA MET A 94 -1.63 20.67 10.65
C MET A 94 -0.66 21.82 10.35
N ALA A 95 -0.98 22.65 9.36
CA ALA A 95 -0.32 23.94 9.12
C ALA A 95 -1.23 25.09 9.58
N LYS A 96 -1.26 25.30 10.89
CA LYS A 96 -2.17 26.26 11.53
C LYS A 96 -1.67 27.70 11.49
N ASP A 97 -2.58 28.64 11.67
CA ASP A 97 -2.24 30.04 11.76
C ASP A 97 -1.50 30.36 13.08
N SER A 98 -0.65 31.37 13.03
CA SER A 98 -0.04 31.93 14.23
C SER A 98 -1.09 32.50 15.17
N PHE A 99 -0.88 32.34 16.48
CA PHE A 99 -1.69 32.98 17.51
C PHE A 99 -1.58 34.52 17.45
N HIS A 100 -0.52 35.05 16.84
CA HIS A 100 -0.37 36.49 16.60
C HIS A 100 -1.28 37.01 15.49
N ASN A 101 -1.80 36.14 14.62
CA ASN A 101 -2.76 36.51 13.58
C ASN A 101 -4.20 36.39 14.11
N GLU A 102 -4.51 35.26 14.76
CA GLU A 102 -5.88 34.84 15.08
C GLU A 102 -6.30 35.08 16.55
N GLY A 103 -5.37 35.56 17.38
CA GLY A 103 -5.63 35.81 18.81
C GLY A 103 -5.68 34.54 19.65
N THR A 104 -6.57 34.48 20.65
CA THR A 104 -6.63 33.39 21.65
C THR A 104 -7.45 32.18 21.19
N THR A 105 -7.58 31.94 19.89
CA THR A 105 -8.28 30.76 19.36
C THR A 105 -7.45 29.50 19.64
N PRO A 106 -8.01 28.44 20.26
CA PRO A 106 -7.23 27.25 20.67
C PRO A 106 -6.55 26.51 19.51
N GLU A 107 -7.22 26.44 18.36
CA GLU A 107 -6.69 25.86 17.12
C GLU A 107 -7.17 26.70 15.93
N PRO A 108 -6.42 27.75 15.58
CA PRO A 108 -6.80 28.58 14.45
C PRO A 108 -6.40 27.89 13.15
N TYR A 109 -7.40 27.40 12.40
CA TYR A 109 -7.28 27.13 10.97
C TYR A 109 -6.25 26.04 10.62
N ALA A 110 -6.60 24.76 10.84
CA ALA A 110 -5.67 23.64 10.60
C ALA A 110 -5.17 23.53 9.14
N GLU A 111 -5.96 24.00 8.18
CA GLU A 111 -5.62 24.15 6.75
C GLU A 111 -5.36 22.84 5.99
N VAL A 112 -4.19 22.24 6.20
CA VAL A 112 -3.69 21.02 5.55
C VAL A 112 -3.34 19.98 6.60
N GLY A 113 -3.42 18.71 6.28
CA GLY A 113 -2.77 17.69 7.09
C GLY A 113 -3.07 16.26 6.66
N VAL A 114 -2.48 15.31 7.37
CA VAL A 114 -2.73 13.88 7.25
C VAL A 114 -3.05 13.33 8.64
N ASN A 115 -4.12 12.56 8.77
CA ASN A 115 -4.43 11.88 10.01
C ASN A 115 -3.79 10.48 10.10
N GLU A 116 -3.84 9.87 11.28
CA GLU A 116 -3.26 8.54 11.52
C GLU A 116 -3.97 7.39 10.78
N LYS A 117 -5.04 7.68 10.02
CA LYS A 117 -5.68 6.76 9.07
C LYS A 117 -5.24 6.99 7.62
N ASN A 118 -4.22 7.82 7.40
CA ASN A 118 -3.72 8.21 6.08
C ASN A 118 -4.76 8.99 5.23
N VAL A 119 -5.77 9.59 5.87
CA VAL A 119 -6.64 10.57 5.21
C VAL A 119 -5.91 11.90 5.20
N ALA A 120 -5.60 12.39 4.00
CA ALA A 120 -4.93 13.66 3.77
C ALA A 120 -5.93 14.69 3.24
N MET A 121 -5.86 15.93 3.71
CA MET A 121 -6.77 17.01 3.32
C MET A 121 -5.98 18.29 3.07
N SER A 122 -6.41 19.06 2.06
CA SER A 122 -6.02 20.46 1.87
C SER A 122 -7.28 21.30 1.72
N ALA A 123 -7.46 22.27 2.61
CA ALA A 123 -8.63 23.14 2.65
C ALA A 123 -8.20 24.60 2.94
N THR A 124 -8.50 25.59 2.07
CA THR A 124 -9.32 25.49 0.84
C THR A 124 -8.86 26.45 -0.27
N THR A 125 -9.51 26.36 -1.42
CA THR A 125 -9.50 27.38 -2.45
C THR A 125 -10.88 28.01 -2.52
N THR A 126 -11.06 29.25 -2.03
CA THR A 126 -12.35 29.94 -2.10
C THR A 126 -12.82 30.12 -3.54
N ILE A 127 -14.02 29.65 -3.88
CA ILE A 127 -14.52 29.62 -5.27
C ILE A 127 -15.44 30.79 -5.63
N SER A 128 -16.05 30.73 -6.82
CA SER A 128 -16.95 31.77 -7.31
C SER A 128 -18.23 31.85 -6.48
N ARG A 129 -18.78 33.06 -6.33
CA ARG A 129 -20.08 33.24 -5.67
C ARG A 129 -21.17 32.57 -6.50
N ALA A 130 -22.10 31.90 -5.81
CA ALA A 130 -23.38 31.52 -6.38
C ALA A 130 -24.05 32.72 -7.05
N SER A 131 -24.78 32.47 -8.14
CA SER A 131 -25.57 33.50 -8.79
C SER A 131 -26.58 34.10 -7.82
N SER A 132 -27.06 35.31 -8.10
CA SER A 132 -28.09 35.94 -7.24
C SER A 132 -29.39 35.14 -7.21
N ALA A 133 -29.70 34.39 -8.27
CA ALA A 133 -30.87 33.53 -8.33
C ALA A 133 -30.73 32.32 -7.38
N ILE A 134 -29.58 31.64 -7.42
CA ILE A 134 -29.28 30.54 -6.49
C ILE A 134 -29.24 31.04 -5.04
N SER A 135 -28.55 32.16 -4.79
CA SER A 135 -28.42 32.73 -3.43
C SER A 135 -29.76 33.17 -2.84
N ALA A 136 -30.78 33.43 -3.67
CA ALA A 136 -32.12 33.76 -3.20
C ALA A 136 -32.92 32.52 -2.76
N ILE A 137 -32.61 31.35 -3.33
CA ILE A 137 -33.20 30.06 -2.97
C ILE A 137 -32.47 29.45 -1.77
N ASP A 138 -31.14 29.46 -1.80
CA ASP A 138 -30.27 28.80 -0.81
C ASP A 138 -29.15 29.74 -0.32
N PRO A 139 -29.46 30.67 0.61
CA PRO A 139 -28.49 31.62 1.13
C PRO A 139 -27.50 30.97 2.10
N GLN A 140 -26.24 31.43 2.09
CA GLN A 140 -25.20 31.01 3.03
C GLN A 140 -25.62 31.24 4.50
N ILE A 141 -25.18 30.33 5.38
CA ILE A 141 -25.40 30.40 6.81
C ILE A 141 -24.18 31.06 7.46
N SER A 142 -24.35 32.23 8.06
CA SER A 142 -23.22 32.95 8.69
C SER A 142 -22.57 32.10 9.79
N THR A 143 -21.27 32.26 10.00
CA THR A 143 -20.53 31.59 11.09
C THR A 143 -21.18 31.81 12.47
N SER A 144 -21.67 33.03 12.73
CA SER A 144 -22.41 33.37 13.95
C SER A 144 -23.73 32.62 14.14
N ARG A 145 -24.23 31.95 13.10
CA ARG A 145 -25.40 31.06 13.12
C ARG A 145 -25.01 29.58 13.04
N GLY A 146 -23.72 29.27 13.14
CA GLY A 146 -23.19 27.92 13.15
C GLY A 146 -22.91 27.31 11.77
N GLY A 147 -22.86 28.12 10.71
CA GLY A 147 -22.52 27.61 9.38
C GLY A 147 -21.03 27.21 9.28
N LEU A 148 -20.75 26.12 8.57
CA LEU A 148 -19.41 25.58 8.36
C LEU A 148 -18.54 26.54 7.53
N ALA A 149 -17.38 26.92 8.05
CA ALA A 149 -16.42 27.79 7.39
C ALA A 149 -15.09 27.07 7.15
N GLU A 150 -14.28 27.67 6.28
CA GLU A 150 -12.91 27.23 5.99
C GLU A 150 -12.07 26.98 7.24
N THR A 151 -12.21 27.83 8.26
CA THR A 151 -11.48 27.74 9.54
C THR A 151 -11.64 26.41 10.27
N ASP A 152 -12.75 25.71 10.02
CA ASP A 152 -13.20 24.56 10.81
C ASP A 152 -13.17 23.25 10.00
N LEU A 153 -13.11 23.33 8.67
CA LEU A 153 -13.21 22.19 7.74
C LEU A 153 -12.16 21.11 8.03
N THR A 154 -10.88 21.49 8.00
CA THR A 154 -9.77 20.54 8.13
C THR A 154 -9.76 19.88 9.50
N THR A 155 -9.96 20.65 10.58
CA THR A 155 -10.02 20.11 11.96
C THR A 155 -11.13 19.08 12.10
N VAL A 156 -12.36 19.42 11.68
CA VAL A 156 -13.51 18.53 11.87
C VAL A 156 -13.40 17.27 11.01
N VAL A 157 -12.79 17.35 9.83
CA VAL A 157 -12.55 16.18 8.99
C VAL A 157 -11.43 15.32 9.54
N LEU A 158 -10.22 15.87 9.71
CA LEU A 158 -9.04 15.08 10.06
C LEU A 158 -9.13 14.43 11.45
N MET A 159 -9.87 15.03 12.38
CA MET A 159 -10.07 14.45 13.72
C MET A 159 -10.89 13.15 13.71
N GLN A 160 -11.58 12.79 12.62
CA GLN A 160 -12.51 11.64 12.65
C GLN A 160 -12.69 10.86 11.34
N ALA A 161 -12.29 11.38 10.18
CA ALA A 161 -12.46 10.67 8.91
C ALA A 161 -11.48 9.49 8.77
N GLU A 162 -11.97 8.32 8.37
CA GLU A 162 -11.13 7.12 8.17
C GLU A 162 -10.85 6.80 6.69
N THR A 163 -11.60 7.40 5.76
CA THR A 163 -11.43 7.27 4.30
C THR A 163 -11.69 8.61 3.61
N ALA A 164 -11.23 8.79 2.38
CA ALA A 164 -11.46 9.99 1.58
C ALA A 164 -12.94 10.19 1.24
N ARG A 165 -13.63 9.13 0.80
CA ARG A 165 -15.08 9.16 0.63
C ARG A 165 -15.80 9.47 1.95
N GLY A 166 -15.39 8.86 3.06
CA GLY A 166 -15.96 9.12 4.38
C GLY A 166 -15.79 10.59 4.82
N ALA A 167 -14.67 11.22 4.47
CA ALA A 167 -14.48 12.65 4.68
C ALA A 167 -15.46 13.50 3.85
N MET A 168 -15.71 13.14 2.59
CA MET A 168 -16.69 13.83 1.75
C MET A 168 -18.11 13.67 2.29
N GLU A 169 -18.48 12.46 2.72
CA GLU A 169 -19.79 12.17 3.32
C GLU A 169 -19.98 12.90 4.66
N LEU A 170 -18.93 13.04 5.48
CA LEU A 170 -18.96 13.83 6.70
C LEU A 170 -19.21 15.32 6.40
N VAL A 171 -18.50 15.91 5.44
CA VAL A 171 -18.72 17.32 5.07
C VAL A 171 -20.13 17.51 4.49
N ALA A 172 -20.60 16.58 3.66
CA ALA A 172 -21.96 16.54 3.15
C ALA A 172 -23.00 16.55 4.29
N GLU A 173 -22.85 15.67 5.29
CA GLU A 173 -23.74 15.61 6.47
C GLU A 173 -23.75 16.92 7.25
N ILE A 174 -22.57 17.52 7.47
CA ILE A 174 -22.45 18.80 8.17
C ILE A 174 -23.20 19.89 7.40
N ILE A 175 -22.97 20.00 6.09
CA ILE A 175 -23.61 21.03 5.26
C ILE A 175 -25.13 20.81 5.21
N ASP A 176 -25.60 19.58 5.08
CA ASP A 176 -27.04 19.28 5.11
C ASP A 176 -27.69 19.66 6.45
N THR A 177 -26.93 19.58 7.55
CA THR A 177 -27.43 19.82 8.91
C THR A 177 -27.40 21.30 9.32
N VAL A 178 -26.28 21.99 9.09
CA VAL A 178 -26.06 23.36 9.59
C VAL A 178 -25.79 24.39 8.50
N GLY A 179 -25.58 23.94 7.26
CA GLY A 179 -25.23 24.78 6.12
C GLY A 179 -23.80 25.31 6.15
N ALA A 180 -23.38 25.89 5.04
CA ALA A 180 -22.07 26.48 4.84
C ALA A 180 -22.09 28.01 4.99
N ALA A 181 -21.07 28.53 5.66
CA ALA A 181 -20.73 29.94 5.72
C ALA A 181 -19.82 30.38 4.57
N GLY A 182 -18.96 29.45 4.13
CA GLY A 182 -17.99 29.63 3.06
C GLY A 182 -18.49 29.19 1.69
N ARG A 183 -17.64 29.38 0.68
CA ARG A 183 -17.78 28.78 -0.66
C ARG A 183 -16.41 28.28 -1.05
N GLU A 184 -16.18 27.01 -0.87
CA GLU A 184 -14.84 26.47 -0.82
C GLU A 184 -14.71 25.31 -1.81
N SER A 185 -13.53 25.16 -2.41
CA SER A 185 -13.11 23.89 -2.94
C SER A 185 -11.98 23.30 -2.12
N PHE A 186 -12.01 21.99 -1.93
CA PHE A 186 -10.99 21.28 -1.18
C PHE A 186 -10.79 19.88 -1.76
N THR A 187 -9.68 19.26 -1.37
CA THR A 187 -9.29 17.94 -1.84
C THR A 187 -8.96 17.07 -0.64
N VAL A 188 -9.43 15.83 -0.69
CA VAL A 188 -9.11 14.80 0.30
C VAL A 188 -8.62 13.56 -0.44
N SER A 189 -7.60 12.89 0.09
CA SER A 189 -7.20 11.57 -0.38
C SER A 189 -7.09 10.58 0.77
N ASP A 190 -7.13 9.32 0.41
CA ASP A 190 -6.65 8.19 1.19
C ASP A 190 -5.77 7.33 0.24
N PRO A 191 -5.17 6.21 0.70
CA PRO A 191 -4.28 5.41 -0.15
C PRO A 191 -4.90 4.93 -1.48
N ASN A 192 -6.23 4.88 -1.59
CA ASN A 192 -6.93 4.29 -2.73
C ASN A 192 -7.48 5.33 -3.71
N GLU A 193 -7.84 6.51 -3.22
CA GLU A 193 -8.58 7.49 -4.02
C GLU A 193 -8.37 8.94 -3.58
N VAL A 194 -8.60 9.85 -4.54
CA VAL A 194 -8.59 11.30 -4.34
C VAL A 194 -9.96 11.84 -4.71
N TRP A 195 -10.51 12.70 -3.87
CA TRP A 195 -11.81 13.34 -4.06
C TRP A 195 -11.68 14.85 -4.01
N MET A 196 -12.47 15.54 -4.83
CA MET A 196 -12.57 17.00 -4.81
C MET A 196 -14.00 17.43 -4.58
N MET A 197 -14.23 18.36 -3.65
CA MET A 197 -15.53 18.94 -3.39
C MET A 197 -15.55 20.44 -3.70
N GLU A 198 -16.67 20.92 -4.25
CA GLU A 198 -17.03 22.34 -4.31
C GLU A 198 -18.32 22.57 -3.49
N ILE A 199 -18.25 23.46 -2.50
CA ILE A 199 -19.39 23.98 -1.75
C ILE A 199 -19.98 25.17 -2.51
N LEU A 200 -21.17 25.00 -3.08
CA LEU A 200 -21.72 25.88 -4.10
C LEU A 200 -22.60 26.99 -3.53
N SER A 201 -23.37 26.71 -2.47
CA SER A 201 -24.25 27.67 -1.78
C SER A 201 -24.48 27.24 -0.32
N GLY A 202 -25.56 27.72 0.32
CA GLY A 202 -25.81 27.44 1.75
C GLY A 202 -25.88 25.95 2.11
N HIS A 203 -26.49 25.13 1.27
CA HIS A 203 -26.65 23.68 1.48
C HIS A 203 -26.38 22.87 0.20
N GLN A 204 -25.90 23.50 -0.89
CA GLN A 204 -25.58 22.77 -2.12
C GLN A 204 -24.08 22.53 -2.26
N TYR A 205 -23.71 21.31 -2.61
CA TYR A 205 -22.34 20.88 -2.84
C TYR A 205 -22.29 19.81 -3.94
N VAL A 206 -21.09 19.63 -4.50
CA VAL A 206 -20.76 18.50 -5.36
C VAL A 206 -19.36 18.00 -5.01
N ALA A 207 -19.21 16.69 -4.85
CA ALA A 207 -17.95 15.99 -4.70
C ALA A 207 -17.78 14.99 -5.83
N VAL A 208 -16.59 14.98 -6.45
CA VAL A 208 -16.25 14.10 -7.57
C VAL A 208 -14.95 13.36 -7.26
N LYS A 209 -14.94 12.05 -7.49
CA LYS A 209 -13.73 11.23 -7.44
C LYS A 209 -12.81 11.66 -8.58
N ALA A 210 -11.60 12.07 -8.24
CA ALA A 210 -10.67 12.63 -9.21
C ALA A 210 -10.18 11.52 -10.18
N PRO A 211 -10.31 11.72 -11.50
CA PRO A 211 -9.93 10.72 -12.50
C PRO A 211 -8.40 10.57 -12.60
N ALA A 212 -7.94 9.35 -12.81
CA ALA A 212 -6.52 9.00 -12.84
C ALA A 212 -5.77 9.53 -14.07
N ASP A 213 -6.47 9.76 -15.18
CA ASP A 213 -5.91 10.17 -16.49
C ASP A 213 -5.95 11.68 -16.73
N LYS A 214 -6.45 12.48 -15.78
CA LYS A 214 -6.58 13.93 -15.92
C LYS A 214 -5.65 14.70 -15.01
N ILE A 215 -5.48 15.97 -15.36
CA ILE A 215 -4.89 17.01 -14.52
C ILE A 215 -5.96 18.04 -14.14
N ALA A 216 -5.73 18.76 -13.06
CA ALA A 216 -6.60 19.84 -12.62
C ALA A 216 -5.80 20.90 -11.84
N PHE A 217 -6.28 22.14 -11.89
CA PHE A 217 -5.84 23.19 -10.97
C PHE A 217 -6.96 24.21 -10.80
N SER A 218 -7.07 24.85 -9.63
CA SER A 218 -8.12 25.86 -9.37
C SER A 218 -7.53 27.13 -8.77
N PRO A 219 -7.72 28.31 -9.42
CA PRO A 219 -7.28 29.61 -8.92
C PRO A 219 -8.47 30.44 -8.40
N ASN A 220 -9.22 29.91 -7.43
CA ASN A 220 -10.36 30.57 -6.78
C ASN A 220 -11.60 30.78 -7.66
N ILE A 221 -11.93 29.80 -8.51
CA ILE A 221 -13.16 29.82 -9.32
C ILE A 221 -13.87 28.47 -9.26
N THR A 222 -15.20 28.49 -9.44
CA THR A 222 -16.00 27.26 -9.52
C THR A 222 -15.80 26.64 -10.90
N MET A 223 -15.38 25.38 -10.96
CA MET A 223 -14.91 24.76 -12.20
C MET A 223 -15.53 23.39 -12.50
N HIS A 224 -16.26 22.74 -11.58
CA HIS A 224 -16.88 21.46 -11.92
C HIS A 224 -17.78 21.60 -13.16
N GLY A 225 -17.56 20.67 -14.09
CA GLY A 225 -18.20 20.62 -15.40
C GLY A 225 -19.53 19.89 -15.35
N ALA A 226 -19.78 19.06 -16.37
CA ALA A 226 -20.93 18.17 -16.40
C ALA A 226 -20.78 17.06 -15.36
N VAL A 227 -21.82 16.85 -14.56
CA VAL A 227 -21.89 15.82 -13.51
C VAL A 227 -23.19 15.04 -13.65
N ASP A 228 -23.10 13.72 -13.60
CA ASP A 228 -24.25 12.82 -13.49
C ASP A 228 -24.56 12.58 -12.00
N PRO A 229 -25.64 13.15 -11.45
CA PRO A 229 -26.00 12.95 -10.04
C PRO A 229 -26.46 11.51 -9.74
N THR A 230 -26.62 10.66 -10.76
CA THR A 230 -26.98 9.24 -10.59
C THR A 230 -25.76 8.31 -10.48
N ASP A 231 -24.55 8.80 -10.80
CA ASP A 231 -23.30 8.08 -10.58
C ASP A 231 -22.91 8.15 -9.10
N THR A 232 -23.56 7.34 -8.27
CA THR A 232 -23.30 7.31 -6.82
C THR A 232 -21.93 6.72 -6.46
N GLU A 233 -21.20 6.14 -7.42
CA GLU A 233 -19.85 5.61 -7.19
C GLU A 233 -18.82 6.73 -7.21
N ASN A 234 -18.89 7.61 -8.21
CA ASN A 234 -17.89 8.66 -8.43
C ASN A 234 -18.38 10.08 -8.06
N VAL A 235 -19.66 10.24 -7.73
CA VAL A 235 -20.27 11.54 -7.46
C VAL A 235 -21.07 11.51 -6.15
N ILE A 236 -20.90 12.56 -5.35
CA ILE A 236 -21.70 12.87 -4.16
C ILE A 236 -22.28 14.27 -4.36
N VAL A 237 -23.61 14.42 -4.28
CA VAL A 237 -24.30 15.71 -4.44
C VAL A 237 -25.31 15.93 -3.32
N SER A 238 -25.59 17.20 -3.03
CA SER A 238 -26.63 17.56 -2.06
C SER A 238 -28.02 17.05 -2.47
N PRO A 239 -28.93 16.76 -1.52
CA PRO A 239 -30.26 16.21 -1.83
C PRO A 239 -31.09 17.03 -2.82
N ASP A 240 -31.00 18.36 -2.73
CA ASP A 240 -31.73 19.32 -3.57
C ASP A 240 -30.87 19.89 -4.72
N PHE A 241 -29.77 19.23 -5.09
CA PHE A 241 -28.80 19.73 -6.06
C PHE A 241 -29.44 20.19 -7.38
N VAL A 242 -30.11 19.27 -8.09
CA VAL A 242 -30.77 19.61 -9.36
C VAL A 242 -31.94 20.57 -9.14
N LYS A 243 -32.74 20.33 -8.10
CA LYS A 243 -33.95 21.10 -7.78
C LYS A 243 -33.63 22.58 -7.51
N THR A 244 -32.54 22.88 -6.82
CA THR A 244 -32.13 24.26 -6.51
C THR A 244 -31.85 25.06 -7.77
N ALA A 245 -31.16 24.47 -8.76
CA ALA A 245 -30.89 25.11 -10.04
C ALA A 245 -32.16 25.24 -10.91
N GLU A 246 -33.09 24.29 -10.84
CA GLU A 246 -34.39 24.35 -11.51
C GLU A 246 -35.28 25.46 -10.93
N ASP A 247 -35.40 25.52 -9.60
CA ASP A 247 -36.19 26.54 -8.89
C ASP A 247 -35.61 27.96 -9.09
N ALA A 248 -34.28 28.09 -9.22
CA ALA A 248 -33.62 29.34 -9.56
C ALA A 248 -33.76 29.73 -11.05
N GLY A 249 -34.19 28.80 -11.91
CA GLY A 249 -34.26 29.00 -13.37
C GLY A 249 -32.90 29.11 -14.06
N THR A 250 -31.84 28.57 -13.46
CA THR A 250 -30.45 28.68 -13.94
C THR A 250 -29.87 27.36 -14.47
N ILE A 251 -30.62 26.26 -14.41
CA ILE A 251 -30.11 24.94 -14.80
C ILE A 251 -29.59 24.90 -16.25
N VAL A 252 -28.37 24.36 -16.41
CA VAL A 252 -27.75 24.09 -17.70
C VAL A 252 -27.32 22.63 -17.74
N ARG A 253 -27.65 21.93 -18.83
CA ARG A 253 -27.29 20.52 -19.03
C ARG A 253 -26.42 20.34 -20.27
N ASP A 254 -25.59 19.29 -20.26
CA ASP A 254 -24.86 18.83 -21.45
C ASP A 254 -25.77 18.01 -22.39
N GLU A 255 -25.19 17.44 -23.44
CA GLU A 255 -25.91 16.61 -24.42
C GLU A 255 -26.43 15.28 -23.85
N ASN A 256 -25.85 14.79 -22.76
CA ASN A 256 -26.25 13.57 -22.07
C ASN A 256 -27.28 13.83 -20.97
N GLY A 257 -27.66 15.10 -20.75
CA GLY A 257 -28.58 15.50 -19.69
C GLY A 257 -27.90 15.72 -18.34
N ASN A 258 -26.58 15.62 -18.25
CA ASN A 258 -25.82 15.87 -17.03
C ASN A 258 -25.82 17.36 -16.71
N ILE A 259 -25.92 17.72 -15.43
CA ILE A 259 -25.93 19.12 -15.02
C ILE A 259 -24.51 19.70 -15.12
N ILE A 260 -24.36 20.85 -15.76
CA ILE A 260 -23.08 21.58 -15.81
C ILE A 260 -23.01 22.49 -14.58
N VAL A 261 -22.24 22.09 -13.57
CA VAL A 261 -22.26 22.71 -12.24
C VAL A 261 -21.92 24.18 -12.28
N SER A 262 -20.73 24.54 -12.78
CA SER A 262 -20.28 25.93 -12.88
C SER A 262 -21.29 26.84 -13.60
N ARG A 263 -21.93 26.36 -14.68
CA ARG A 263 -22.92 27.14 -15.44
C ARG A 263 -24.28 27.26 -14.77
N SER A 264 -24.66 26.25 -13.98
CA SER A 264 -25.96 26.20 -13.31
C SER A 264 -25.95 27.01 -12.01
N TYR A 265 -24.80 27.08 -11.34
CA TYR A 265 -24.68 27.68 -10.02
C TYR A 265 -24.08 29.08 -10.01
N THR A 266 -23.18 29.43 -10.93
CA THR A 266 -22.43 30.70 -10.89
C THR A 266 -22.65 31.56 -12.13
N ASN A 267 -22.10 32.78 -12.12
CA ASN A 267 -22.05 33.64 -13.30
C ASN A 267 -20.75 33.39 -14.09
N ALA A 268 -20.79 33.61 -15.41
CA ALA A 268 -19.62 33.53 -16.27
C ALA A 268 -18.59 34.61 -15.91
N GLY A 269 -17.30 34.26 -15.93
CA GLY A 269 -16.21 35.21 -15.77
C GLY A 269 -16.13 36.19 -16.96
N THR A 270 -15.80 37.46 -16.68
CA THR A 270 -15.68 38.51 -17.70
C THR A 270 -14.26 38.68 -18.25
N SER A 271 -13.28 37.96 -17.68
CA SER A 271 -11.89 37.91 -18.12
C SER A 271 -11.30 36.53 -17.85
N VAL A 272 -10.22 36.18 -18.54
CA VAL A 272 -9.39 35.02 -18.18
C VAL A 272 -8.53 35.39 -16.97
N PRO A 273 -8.63 34.68 -15.82
CA PRO A 273 -7.76 34.94 -14.67
C PRO A 273 -6.28 34.71 -15.02
N GLY A 274 -5.37 35.53 -14.49
CA GLY A 274 -3.93 35.40 -14.76
C GLY A 274 -3.38 34.02 -14.38
N ARG A 275 -3.78 33.48 -13.23
CA ARG A 275 -3.42 32.13 -12.79
C ARG A 275 -4.01 31.01 -13.65
N MET A 276 -5.20 31.21 -14.23
CA MET A 276 -5.74 30.29 -15.25
C MET A 276 -4.82 30.26 -16.47
N TYR A 277 -4.42 31.42 -16.98
CA TYR A 277 -3.51 31.50 -18.11
C TYR A 277 -2.16 30.83 -17.81
N LEU A 278 -1.55 31.17 -16.67
CA LEU A 278 -0.26 30.60 -16.25
C LEU A 278 -0.33 29.09 -16.03
N GLY A 279 -1.44 28.59 -15.47
CA GLY A 279 -1.61 27.16 -15.24
C GLY A 279 -1.73 26.37 -16.55
N TYR A 280 -2.50 26.86 -17.51
CA TYR A 280 -2.54 26.29 -18.86
C TYR A 280 -1.18 26.39 -19.56
N TYR A 281 -0.47 27.51 -19.43
CA TYR A 281 0.85 27.69 -20.02
C TYR A 281 1.82 26.64 -19.50
N TYR A 282 1.84 26.41 -18.18
CA TYR A 282 2.75 25.48 -17.53
C TYR A 282 2.40 24.02 -17.82
N LEU A 283 1.12 23.65 -17.67
CA LEU A 283 0.70 22.25 -17.74
C LEU A 283 0.39 21.80 -19.18
N GLN A 284 -0.26 22.63 -20.00
CA GLN A 284 -0.67 22.26 -21.36
C GLN A 284 0.20 22.89 -22.46
N GLY A 285 0.83 24.02 -22.17
CA GLY A 285 1.67 24.76 -23.12
C GLY A 285 1.05 26.06 -23.60
N VAL A 286 1.88 26.88 -24.25
CA VAL A 286 1.55 28.27 -24.65
C VAL A 286 0.32 28.39 -25.56
N GLU A 287 0.15 27.47 -26.51
CA GLU A 287 -0.98 27.53 -27.46
C GLU A 287 -2.31 27.28 -26.76
N ALA A 288 -2.35 26.37 -25.79
CA ALA A 288 -3.54 26.11 -24.98
C ALA A 288 -3.90 27.33 -24.10
N ALA A 289 -2.88 28.00 -23.53
CA ALA A 289 -3.07 29.22 -22.76
C ALA A 289 -3.63 30.37 -23.62
N LYS A 290 -3.11 30.57 -24.83
CA LYS A 290 -3.57 31.61 -25.78
C LYS A 290 -4.98 31.38 -26.30
N ALA A 291 -5.44 30.13 -26.32
CA ALA A 291 -6.79 29.76 -26.74
C ALA A 291 -7.88 30.07 -25.69
N LEU A 292 -7.50 30.39 -24.44
CA LEU A 292 -8.46 30.69 -23.38
C LEU A 292 -9.29 31.93 -23.70
N THR A 293 -10.59 31.85 -23.46
CA THR A 293 -11.53 32.97 -23.59
C THR A 293 -12.27 33.21 -22.27
N PRO A 294 -12.73 34.45 -22.00
CA PRO A 294 -13.53 34.73 -20.81
C PRO A 294 -14.78 33.85 -20.74
N GLY A 295 -15.08 33.31 -19.56
CA GLY A 295 -16.30 32.52 -19.35
C GLY A 295 -16.16 31.50 -18.23
N TYR A 296 -16.49 30.25 -18.56
CA TYR A 296 -16.38 29.08 -17.68
C TYR A 296 -15.16 28.24 -18.09
N PHE A 297 -14.57 27.55 -17.12
CA PHE A 297 -13.40 26.70 -17.32
C PHE A 297 -13.70 25.30 -16.80
N ASN A 298 -13.02 24.29 -17.35
CA ASN A 298 -13.18 22.90 -16.94
C ASN A 298 -12.22 22.58 -15.81
N TYR A 299 -12.71 21.95 -14.75
CA TYR A 299 -11.87 21.49 -13.63
C TYR A 299 -10.84 20.46 -14.10
N TYR A 300 -11.33 19.35 -14.65
CA TYR A 300 -10.49 18.29 -15.18
C TYR A 300 -10.16 18.53 -16.64
N MET A 301 -8.88 18.43 -16.95
CA MET A 301 -8.33 18.68 -18.27
C MET A 301 -7.42 17.53 -18.70
N ASP A 302 -7.31 17.34 -20.01
CA ASP A 302 -6.32 16.41 -20.55
C ASP A 302 -4.90 16.93 -20.30
N PRO A 303 -3.94 16.05 -19.96
CA PRO A 303 -2.54 16.42 -19.88
C PRO A 303 -2.01 16.77 -21.27
N ARG A 304 -0.88 17.48 -21.33
CA ARG A 304 -0.16 17.68 -22.60
C ARG A 304 0.24 16.31 -23.16
N GLU A 305 -0.01 16.09 -24.45
CA GLU A 305 0.26 14.81 -25.13
C GLU A 305 1.67 14.28 -24.81
N GLY A 306 1.74 13.01 -24.39
CA GLY A 306 3.00 12.33 -24.03
C GLY A 306 3.67 12.78 -22.74
N SER A 307 3.06 13.69 -21.96
CA SER A 307 3.66 14.20 -20.73
C SER A 307 3.56 13.21 -19.58
N LYS A 308 4.62 13.18 -18.77
CA LYS A 308 4.70 12.50 -17.48
C LYS A 308 5.25 13.49 -16.47
N TYR A 309 4.36 14.13 -15.72
CA TYR A 309 4.75 15.19 -14.80
C TYR A 309 5.51 14.62 -13.60
N THR A 310 6.60 15.27 -13.25
CA THR A 310 7.42 14.92 -12.09
C THR A 310 6.95 15.64 -10.83
N LEU A 311 7.28 15.09 -9.66
CA LEU A 311 7.04 15.78 -8.38
C LEU A 311 7.71 17.15 -8.31
N TYR A 312 8.92 17.28 -8.88
CA TYR A 312 9.61 18.56 -8.93
C TYR A 312 8.88 19.59 -9.81
N GLU A 313 8.33 19.19 -10.96
CA GLU A 313 7.50 20.07 -11.79
C GLU A 313 6.24 20.51 -11.05
N ALA A 314 5.59 19.64 -10.28
CA ALA A 314 4.44 19.99 -9.45
C ALA A 314 4.82 21.04 -8.38
N MET A 315 5.96 20.87 -7.69
CA MET A 315 6.48 21.85 -6.74
C MET A 315 6.76 23.21 -7.40
N ARG A 316 7.30 23.18 -8.63
CA ARG A 316 7.61 24.40 -9.39
C ARG A 316 6.38 25.07 -9.99
N PHE A 317 5.29 24.34 -10.25
CA PHE A 317 4.01 24.91 -10.64
C PHE A 317 3.49 25.88 -9.56
N LEU A 318 3.51 25.47 -8.29
CA LEU A 318 3.06 26.33 -7.18
C LEU A 318 4.00 27.53 -6.92
N ALA A 319 5.21 27.51 -7.47
CA ALA A 319 6.14 28.63 -7.47
C ALA A 319 6.09 29.47 -8.76
N TYR A 320 5.22 29.13 -9.72
CA TYR A 320 5.29 29.69 -11.08
C TYR A 320 4.68 31.09 -11.18
N HIS A 321 5.41 32.03 -11.78
CA HIS A 321 5.00 33.42 -11.92
C HIS A 321 5.17 33.99 -13.34
N GLY A 322 5.38 33.11 -14.33
CA GLY A 322 5.48 33.45 -15.75
C GLY A 322 6.90 33.38 -16.33
N ASN A 323 7.02 33.38 -17.66
CA ASN A 323 8.29 33.41 -18.38
C ASN A 323 8.64 34.85 -18.82
N PRO A 324 9.74 35.46 -18.34
CA PRO A 324 10.12 36.81 -18.71
C PRO A 324 10.61 36.95 -20.18
N ASP A 325 11.00 35.84 -20.82
CA ASP A 325 11.58 35.83 -22.18
C ASP A 325 10.53 35.64 -23.31
N ASP A 326 9.23 35.61 -22.99
CA ASP A 326 8.14 35.57 -23.97
C ASP A 326 7.45 36.95 -24.09
N PRO A 327 8.00 37.89 -24.90
CA PRO A 327 7.50 39.26 -24.99
C PRO A 327 6.15 39.41 -25.70
N ALA A 328 5.61 38.35 -26.30
CA ALA A 328 4.32 38.39 -27.00
C ALA A 328 3.15 38.61 -26.02
N ASP A 329 3.30 38.20 -24.76
CA ASP A 329 2.24 38.20 -23.74
C ASP A 329 2.59 39.00 -22.48
N GLY A 330 3.30 40.12 -22.64
CA GLY A 330 3.64 41.09 -21.57
C GLY A 330 2.47 41.66 -20.73
N LYS A 331 1.27 41.09 -20.86
CA LYS A 331 0.11 41.25 -19.98
C LYS A 331 0.12 40.31 -18.76
N TYR A 332 0.86 39.19 -18.77
CA TYR A 332 0.83 38.18 -17.70
C TYR A 332 2.20 37.66 -17.23
N VAL A 333 3.31 38.33 -17.56
CA VAL A 333 4.51 38.27 -16.69
C VAL A 333 4.12 39.02 -15.41
N ALA A 334 3.44 38.32 -14.51
CA ALA A 334 2.93 38.90 -13.30
C ALA A 334 4.13 39.37 -12.47
N ASN A 335 4.11 40.64 -12.07
CA ASN A 335 5.05 41.12 -11.06
C ASN A 335 4.90 40.19 -9.84
N PRO A 336 5.96 39.51 -9.36
CA PRO A 336 5.86 38.65 -8.18
C PRO A 336 5.42 39.42 -6.92
N SER A 337 5.45 40.76 -6.98
CA SER A 337 4.93 41.70 -5.98
C SER A 337 3.46 42.12 -6.20
N SER A 338 2.79 41.62 -7.24
CA SER A 338 1.37 41.90 -7.52
C SER A 338 0.48 40.99 -6.67
N ASN A 339 -0.61 41.55 -6.13
CA ASN A 339 -1.54 40.81 -5.27
C ASN A 339 -2.27 39.71 -6.06
N GLY A 340 -1.78 38.46 -5.97
CA GLY A 340 -2.52 37.24 -6.34
C GLY A 340 -2.73 36.97 -7.83
N SER A 341 -1.99 37.65 -8.72
CA SER A 341 -2.12 37.46 -10.18
C SER A 341 -1.20 36.37 -10.75
N ALA A 342 -0.11 36.05 -10.06
CA ALA A 342 0.78 34.90 -10.30
C ALA A 342 0.36 33.71 -9.44
N ILE A 343 0.73 32.48 -9.83
CA ILE A 343 0.54 31.29 -8.98
C ILE A 343 1.50 31.42 -7.79
N GLY A 344 2.80 31.38 -8.03
CA GLY A 344 3.81 31.72 -7.03
C GLY A 344 3.85 33.23 -6.80
N ASN A 345 3.62 33.67 -5.57
CA ASN A 345 3.59 35.09 -5.25
C ASN A 345 4.03 35.41 -3.82
N ALA A 346 4.21 36.70 -3.54
CA ALA A 346 4.66 37.15 -2.23
C ALA A 346 3.63 36.95 -1.11
N ASN A 347 2.37 36.62 -1.37
CA ASN A 347 1.37 36.41 -0.32
C ASN A 347 1.27 34.96 0.14
N THR A 348 2.00 34.05 -0.51
CA THR A 348 2.10 32.65 -0.09
C THR A 348 2.69 32.56 1.31
N VAL A 349 1.96 31.90 2.21
CA VAL A 349 2.34 31.72 3.62
C VAL A 349 2.86 30.31 3.89
N GLU A 350 2.37 29.33 3.15
CA GLU A 350 2.89 27.97 3.02
C GLU A 350 2.45 27.40 1.67
N SER A 351 3.11 26.32 1.26
CA SER A 351 2.76 25.57 0.09
C SER A 351 3.01 24.09 0.35
N HIS A 352 2.12 23.24 -0.13
CA HIS A 352 2.18 21.81 0.13
C HIS A 352 1.77 20.98 -1.06
N LEU A 353 2.33 19.77 -1.11
CA LEU A 353 1.92 18.71 -2.00
C LEU A 353 1.83 17.40 -1.23
N PHE A 354 0.87 16.57 -1.61
CA PHE A 354 0.77 15.19 -1.23
C PHE A 354 1.16 14.33 -2.42
N GLU A 355 1.99 13.32 -2.17
CA GLU A 355 2.19 12.21 -3.08
C GLU A 355 1.51 10.98 -2.50
N THR A 356 0.42 10.53 -3.12
CA THR A 356 -0.38 9.38 -2.69
C THR A 356 -0.09 8.19 -3.58
N ARG A 357 0.25 7.05 -2.96
CA ARG A 357 0.95 5.93 -3.62
C ARG A 357 0.30 4.60 -3.28
N ASP A 358 0.13 3.74 -4.27
CA ASP A 358 -0.51 2.43 -4.12
C ASP A 358 0.49 1.27 -3.93
N ASP A 359 1.80 1.55 -3.99
CA ASP A 359 2.89 0.59 -3.83
C ASP A 359 3.49 0.53 -2.41
N MET A 360 2.94 1.29 -1.47
CA MET A 360 3.39 1.37 -0.08
C MET A 360 2.34 0.81 0.89
N PRO A 361 2.74 0.37 2.11
CA PRO A 361 1.77 0.08 3.18
C PRO A 361 0.82 1.25 3.38
N ALA A 362 -0.48 0.98 3.62
CA ALA A 362 -1.52 2.01 3.72
C ALA A 362 -1.15 3.15 4.69
N ASP A 363 -0.52 2.80 5.80
CA ASP A 363 -0.05 3.72 6.84
C ASP A 363 1.13 4.61 6.40
N LEU A 364 1.81 4.30 5.30
CA LEU A 364 2.94 5.03 4.70
C LEU A 364 2.62 5.57 3.29
N ALA A 365 1.41 5.35 2.79
CA ALA A 365 1.05 5.58 1.39
C ALA A 365 1.14 7.04 0.97
N THR A 366 0.72 7.97 1.83
CA THR A 366 0.79 9.41 1.56
C THR A 366 2.02 10.06 2.19
N VAL A 367 2.75 10.81 1.36
CA VAL A 367 3.85 11.69 1.77
C VAL A 367 3.38 13.12 1.70
N GLU A 368 3.49 13.83 2.81
CA GLU A 368 3.18 15.24 2.96
C GLU A 368 4.46 16.06 2.76
N TRP A 369 4.51 16.83 1.67
CA TRP A 369 5.60 17.73 1.33
C TRP A 369 5.21 19.16 1.69
N ILE A 370 5.86 19.75 2.71
CA ILE A 370 5.52 21.09 3.22
C ILE A 370 6.66 22.07 3.00
N ALA A 371 6.36 23.24 2.45
CA ALA A 371 7.25 24.40 2.32
C ALA A 371 6.66 25.62 3.05
N MET A 372 7.46 26.26 3.91
CA MET A 372 7.04 27.46 4.64
C MET A 372 7.42 28.74 3.90
N GLY A 373 6.49 29.70 3.84
CA GLY A 373 6.66 30.94 3.08
C GLY A 373 6.54 30.71 1.57
N PRO A 374 6.88 31.73 0.75
CA PRO A 374 6.71 31.62 -0.68
C PRO A 374 7.54 30.52 -1.33
N ALA A 375 6.86 29.64 -2.08
CA ALA A 375 7.43 28.42 -2.66
C ALA A 375 8.65 28.66 -3.56
N GLU A 376 8.79 29.84 -4.17
CA GLU A 376 9.88 30.15 -5.09
C GLU A 376 11.28 29.99 -4.49
N PHE A 377 11.46 30.45 -3.24
CA PHE A 377 12.73 30.40 -2.51
C PHE A 377 12.62 29.59 -1.22
N SER A 378 11.77 28.56 -1.24
CA SER A 378 11.53 27.64 -0.11
C SER A 378 11.87 26.20 -0.48
N ILE A 379 11.87 25.32 0.52
CA ILE A 379 12.16 23.89 0.36
C ILE A 379 10.94 23.11 0.83
N TYR A 380 10.47 22.17 0.01
CA TYR A 380 9.46 21.20 0.40
C TYR A 380 10.14 20.04 1.14
N LEU A 381 9.84 19.92 2.43
CA LEU A 381 10.37 18.86 3.28
C LEU A 381 9.36 17.70 3.36
N PRO A 382 9.83 16.43 3.24
CA PRO A 382 8.96 15.26 3.26
C PRO A 382 8.61 14.80 4.68
N TYR A 383 7.35 14.45 4.87
CA TYR A 383 6.80 13.88 6.09
C TYR A 383 5.89 12.70 5.76
N TYR A 384 6.06 11.58 6.46
CA TYR A 384 4.99 10.58 6.55
C TYR A 384 3.95 11.13 7.55
N GLY A 385 3.03 11.98 7.08
CA GLY A 385 2.14 12.75 7.96
C GLY A 385 1.30 11.87 8.90
N SER A 386 0.85 10.72 8.40
CA SER A 386 0.17 9.68 9.19
C SER A 386 1.04 9.06 10.29
N GLN A 387 2.36 9.14 10.20
CA GLN A 387 3.30 8.50 11.13
C GLN A 387 3.87 9.47 12.15
N ILE A 388 4.19 10.71 11.76
CA ILE A 388 4.92 11.62 12.66
C ILE A 388 4.10 11.98 13.92
N THR A 389 4.78 12.10 15.05
CA THR A 389 4.16 12.47 16.33
C THR A 389 4.52 13.87 16.80
N GLU A 390 5.53 14.49 16.19
CA GLU A 390 5.98 15.84 16.46
C GLU A 390 6.71 16.40 15.23
N THR A 391 6.83 17.72 15.18
CA THR A 391 7.58 18.44 14.15
C THR A 391 8.86 19.05 14.71
N PHE A 392 9.74 19.55 13.85
CA PHE A 392 10.92 20.29 14.29
C PHE A 392 10.51 21.56 15.06
N GLU A 393 11.13 21.82 16.21
CA GLU A 393 10.69 22.87 17.14
C GLU A 393 10.62 24.28 16.51
N ASN A 394 11.46 24.56 15.51
CA ASN A 394 11.48 25.87 14.85
C ASN A 394 10.22 26.16 14.00
N TYR A 395 9.35 25.18 13.79
CA TYR A 395 8.02 25.44 13.24
C TYR A 395 7.08 26.13 14.23
N THR A 396 7.29 25.99 15.54
CA THR A 396 6.34 26.48 16.57
C THR A 396 6.96 27.31 17.68
N ALA A 397 8.16 26.95 18.17
CA ALA A 397 8.75 27.51 19.39
C ALA A 397 9.16 28.99 19.27
N TYR A 398 9.32 29.49 18.04
CA TYR A 398 9.73 30.86 17.73
C TYR A 398 8.63 31.63 16.98
N ASP A 399 7.37 31.25 17.20
CA ASP A 399 6.22 32.05 16.74
C ASP A 399 6.36 33.50 17.22
N SER A 400 6.13 34.45 16.32
CA SER A 400 6.39 35.87 16.56
C SER A 400 5.56 36.75 15.62
N PRO A 401 5.17 37.96 16.07
CA PRO A 401 4.37 38.86 15.26
C PRO A 401 5.18 39.45 14.11
N SER A 402 4.50 39.79 13.01
CA SER A 402 5.10 40.40 11.81
C SER A 402 5.84 41.72 12.04
N SER A 403 5.58 42.42 13.16
CA SER A 403 6.28 43.64 13.56
C SER A 403 7.67 43.39 14.17
N ALA A 404 7.94 42.17 14.62
CA ALA A 404 9.21 41.76 15.24
C ALA A 404 9.50 40.29 14.89
N PRO A 405 9.78 39.97 13.61
CA PRO A 405 9.95 38.60 13.15
C PRO A 405 11.20 37.95 13.78
N ASP A 406 11.03 36.74 14.31
CA ASP A 406 12.12 35.91 14.81
C ASP A 406 12.58 34.92 13.75
N TYR A 407 13.77 35.14 13.18
CA TYR A 407 14.32 34.30 12.10
C TYR A 407 14.76 32.91 12.55
N ARG A 408 14.63 32.56 13.83
CA ARG A 408 14.69 31.16 14.26
C ARG A 408 13.46 30.37 13.82
N SER A 409 12.33 31.04 13.56
CA SER A 409 11.14 30.43 12.97
C SER A 409 11.40 29.99 11.53
N MET A 410 10.97 28.77 11.19
CA MET A 410 10.99 28.26 9.81
C MET A 410 10.29 29.23 8.85
N TYR A 411 9.09 29.70 9.20
CA TYR A 411 8.34 30.64 8.39
C TYR A 411 9.10 31.95 8.17
N TRP A 412 9.56 32.62 9.24
CA TRP A 412 10.22 33.92 9.08
C TRP A 412 11.58 33.82 8.39
N LEU A 413 12.30 32.70 8.54
CA LEU A 413 13.54 32.43 7.82
C LEU A 413 13.31 32.42 6.30
N PHE A 414 12.45 31.54 5.81
CA PHE A 414 12.17 31.42 4.37
C PHE A 414 11.52 32.68 3.81
N ARG A 415 10.64 33.31 4.58
CA ARG A 415 10.08 34.63 4.26
C ARG A 415 11.15 35.68 4.03
N SER A 416 12.18 35.72 4.89
CA SER A 416 13.30 36.65 4.78
C SER A 416 14.12 36.39 3.52
N ILE A 417 14.38 35.12 3.21
CA ILE A 417 15.17 34.73 2.04
C ILE A 417 14.43 35.11 0.76
N TYR A 418 13.13 34.82 0.68
CA TYR A 418 12.29 35.28 -0.42
C TYR A 418 12.38 36.81 -0.58
N ALA A 419 12.24 37.57 0.51
CA ALA A 419 12.29 39.03 0.43
C ALA A 419 13.66 39.55 -0.06
N LEU A 420 14.76 38.94 0.36
CA LEU A 420 16.11 39.30 -0.07
C LEU A 420 16.36 38.96 -1.54
N CYS A 421 15.97 37.76 -1.99
CA CYS A 421 16.08 37.35 -3.38
C CYS A 421 15.16 38.17 -4.30
N ASN A 422 13.96 38.50 -3.84
CA ASN A 422 13.04 39.33 -4.60
C ASN A 422 13.53 40.78 -4.74
N ALA A 423 14.27 41.30 -3.76
CA ALA A 423 14.87 42.63 -3.82
C ALA A 423 16.02 42.73 -4.84
N ASP A 424 16.75 41.64 -5.07
CA ASP A 424 17.82 41.56 -6.10
C ASP A 424 17.70 40.27 -6.93
N ARG A 425 16.77 40.32 -7.89
CA ARG A 425 16.47 39.25 -8.85
C ARG A 425 17.63 38.97 -9.82
N THR A 426 18.59 39.89 -9.96
CA THR A 426 19.68 39.80 -10.93
C THR A 426 20.94 39.20 -10.33
N ASN A 427 21.34 39.66 -9.15
CA ASN A 427 22.62 39.27 -8.55
C ASN A 427 22.49 38.29 -7.40
N VAL A 428 21.33 38.17 -6.75
CA VAL A 428 21.14 37.28 -5.59
C VAL A 428 20.30 36.05 -5.95
N ALA A 429 19.12 36.27 -6.52
CA ALA A 429 18.16 35.20 -6.79
C ALA A 429 18.69 34.01 -7.62
N PRO A 430 19.51 34.20 -8.70
CA PRO A 430 19.84 33.09 -9.59
C PRO A 430 20.59 31.94 -8.90
N LYS A 431 21.61 32.26 -8.09
CA LYS A 431 22.45 31.23 -7.44
C LYS A 431 21.79 30.61 -6.20
N VAL A 432 20.86 31.33 -5.57
CA VAL A 432 20.00 30.75 -4.53
C VAL A 432 19.02 29.75 -5.16
N SER A 433 18.41 30.10 -6.30
CA SER A 433 17.51 29.20 -7.04
C SER A 433 18.22 27.93 -7.50
N GLU A 434 19.44 28.07 -8.03
CA GLU A 434 20.29 26.94 -8.46
C GLU A 434 20.58 25.97 -7.30
N PHE A 435 20.92 26.51 -6.12
CA PHE A 435 21.12 25.68 -4.92
C PHE A 435 19.83 24.97 -4.49
N LEU A 436 18.70 25.69 -4.43
CA LEU A 436 17.42 25.15 -4.01
C LEU A 436 16.91 24.04 -4.93
N GLU A 437 17.09 24.20 -6.25
CA GLU A 437 16.78 23.15 -7.22
C GLU A 437 17.57 21.87 -6.93
N ALA A 438 18.88 22.00 -6.75
CA ALA A 438 19.74 20.85 -6.48
C ALA A 438 19.37 20.19 -5.13
N TYR A 439 19.09 21.00 -4.10
CA TYR A 439 18.70 20.52 -2.78
C TYR A 439 17.36 19.78 -2.80
N GLN A 440 16.36 20.34 -3.50
CA GLN A 440 15.04 19.71 -3.64
C GLN A 440 15.12 18.39 -4.39
N LYS A 441 15.92 18.32 -5.46
CA LYS A 441 16.12 17.09 -6.23
C LYS A 441 16.81 16.01 -5.40
N GLU A 442 17.77 16.37 -4.55
CA GLU A 442 18.42 15.41 -3.64
C GLU A 442 17.44 14.87 -2.59
N LEU A 443 16.57 15.70 -2.02
CA LEU A 443 15.50 15.24 -1.12
C LEU A 443 14.56 14.25 -1.81
N ILE A 444 14.11 14.54 -3.04
CA ILE A 444 13.24 13.65 -3.82
C ILE A 444 13.96 12.33 -4.12
N ARG A 445 15.25 12.37 -4.46
CA ARG A 445 16.07 11.18 -4.72
C ARG A 445 16.20 10.31 -3.47
N GLN A 446 16.55 10.91 -2.33
CA GLN A 446 16.71 10.21 -1.05
C GLN A 446 15.39 9.66 -0.53
N HIS A 447 14.26 10.32 -0.81
CA HIS A 447 12.97 9.82 -0.38
C HIS A 447 12.66 8.43 -0.93
N LYS A 448 13.04 8.15 -2.18
CA LYS A 448 12.94 6.80 -2.76
C LYS A 448 13.73 5.76 -1.95
N GLU A 449 14.93 6.10 -1.46
CA GLU A 449 15.72 5.22 -0.59
C GLU A 449 15.10 5.06 0.81
N ILE A 450 14.54 6.15 1.34
CA ILE A 450 13.82 6.12 2.62
C ILE A 450 12.59 5.22 2.53
N ASP A 451 11.83 5.26 1.44
CA ASP A 451 10.63 4.43 1.25
C ASP A 451 10.91 2.94 1.34
N GLU A 452 11.92 2.47 0.59
CA GLU A 452 12.32 1.06 0.58
C GLU A 452 12.60 0.56 2.00
N ILE A 453 13.39 1.32 2.77
CA ILE A 453 13.77 0.96 4.14
C ILE A 453 12.60 1.17 5.11
N MET A 454 11.80 2.23 4.95
CA MET A 454 10.68 2.52 5.85
C MET A 454 9.59 1.46 5.75
N ALA A 455 9.34 0.92 4.56
CA ALA A 455 8.46 -0.22 4.38
C ALA A 455 8.95 -1.45 5.16
N GLU A 456 10.27 -1.72 5.15
CA GLU A 456 10.88 -2.81 5.94
C GLU A 456 10.77 -2.56 7.45
N VAL A 457 11.10 -1.35 7.92
CA VAL A 457 11.00 -0.98 9.34
C VAL A 457 9.55 -1.06 9.84
N TYR A 458 8.59 -0.61 9.03
CA TYR A 458 7.17 -0.66 9.38
C TYR A 458 6.66 -2.08 9.47
N ALA A 459 7.08 -2.94 8.54
CA ALA A 459 6.70 -4.34 8.54
C ALA A 459 7.31 -5.12 9.72
N TYR A 460 8.52 -4.74 10.17
CA TYR A 460 9.16 -5.27 11.37
C TYR A 460 8.48 -4.78 12.67
N GLU A 461 8.35 -3.47 12.86
CA GLU A 461 7.71 -2.88 14.04
C GLU A 461 7.10 -1.50 13.69
N PRO A 462 5.77 -1.39 13.54
CA PRO A 462 5.11 -0.13 13.16
C PRO A 462 5.45 1.07 14.07
N LEU A 463 5.60 0.83 15.39
CA LEU A 463 5.97 1.88 16.34
C LEU A 463 7.41 2.37 16.11
N MET A 464 8.32 1.48 15.68
CA MET A 464 9.67 1.85 15.27
C MET A 464 9.63 2.73 14.03
N ALA A 465 8.82 2.38 13.02
CA ALA A 465 8.66 3.20 11.81
C ALA A 465 8.10 4.60 12.14
N GLN A 466 7.10 4.69 13.02
CA GLN A 466 6.59 5.97 13.52
C GLN A 466 7.71 6.83 14.14
N LYS A 467 8.54 6.22 15.00
CA LYS A 467 9.67 6.92 15.61
C LYS A 467 10.70 7.35 14.56
N LYS A 468 11.02 6.49 13.60
CA LYS A 468 12.00 6.78 12.53
C LYS A 468 11.51 7.85 11.56
N ALA A 469 10.24 7.81 11.17
CA ALA A 469 9.62 8.87 10.37
C ALA A 469 9.75 10.22 11.07
N THR A 470 9.45 10.29 12.37
CA THR A 470 9.59 11.50 13.19
C THR A 470 11.04 11.98 13.26
N ASP A 471 11.98 11.10 13.62
CA ASP A 471 13.39 11.45 13.79
C ASP A 471 14.02 11.93 12.47
N ILE A 472 13.74 11.25 11.35
CA ILE A 472 14.34 11.56 10.04
C ILE A 472 13.80 12.89 9.50
N SER A 473 12.49 13.12 9.58
CA SER A 473 11.91 14.39 9.14
C SER A 473 12.40 15.57 10.00
N LYS A 474 12.56 15.39 11.31
CA LYS A 474 13.18 16.41 12.19
C LYS A 474 14.64 16.69 11.82
N ALA A 475 15.42 15.66 11.52
CA ALA A 475 16.81 15.82 11.08
C ALA A 475 16.91 16.61 9.76
N ALA A 476 16.04 16.30 8.79
CA ALA A 476 15.97 17.02 7.52
C ALA A 476 15.54 18.48 7.69
N ALA A 477 14.51 18.75 8.51
CA ALA A 477 14.06 20.10 8.80
C ALA A 477 15.13 20.94 9.51
N GLN A 478 15.81 20.35 10.50
CA GLN A 478 16.92 21.01 11.19
C GLN A 478 18.07 21.34 10.23
N GLN A 479 18.40 20.44 9.30
CA GLN A 479 19.47 20.66 8.34
C GLN A 479 19.09 21.74 7.32
N ALA A 480 17.86 21.71 6.80
CA ALA A 480 17.35 22.76 5.92
C ALA A 480 17.39 24.13 6.61
N TYR A 481 16.95 24.21 7.87
CA TYR A 481 17.07 25.43 8.68
C TYR A 481 18.53 25.91 8.79
N THR A 482 19.46 25.02 9.11
CA THR A 482 20.89 25.35 9.27
C THR A 482 21.47 25.93 7.98
N VAL A 483 21.24 25.26 6.87
CA VAL A 483 21.79 25.67 5.56
C VAL A 483 21.16 26.98 5.11
N MET A 484 19.83 27.11 5.20
CA MET A 484 19.14 28.32 4.78
C MET A 484 19.45 29.52 5.67
N THR A 485 19.72 29.30 6.96
CA THR A 485 20.25 30.35 7.85
C THR A 485 21.62 30.84 7.37
N SER A 486 22.54 29.94 7.00
CA SER A 486 23.84 30.33 6.42
C SER A 486 23.67 31.19 5.16
N ILE A 487 22.83 30.73 4.22
CA ILE A 487 22.57 31.46 2.98
C ILE A 487 22.00 32.85 3.28
N ARG A 488 21.04 32.97 4.21
CA ARG A 488 20.47 34.25 4.61
C ARG A 488 21.54 35.22 5.14
N GLU A 489 22.39 34.78 6.06
CA GLU A 489 23.46 35.62 6.63
C GLU A 489 24.49 36.03 5.56
N GLU A 490 24.82 35.12 4.65
CA GLU A 490 25.71 35.42 3.52
C GLU A 490 25.11 36.46 2.57
N ILE A 491 23.81 36.39 2.27
CA ILE A 491 23.11 37.42 1.46
C ILE A 491 23.13 38.77 2.18
N LEU A 492 22.90 38.80 3.50
CA LEU A 492 22.95 40.04 4.29
C LEU A 492 24.35 40.67 4.24
N ALA A 493 25.41 39.86 4.38
CA ALA A 493 26.79 40.31 4.26
C ALA A 493 27.10 40.82 2.84
N TYR A 494 26.65 40.10 1.81
CA TYR A 494 26.78 40.53 0.41
C TYR A 494 26.09 41.87 0.16
N ASN A 495 24.90 42.09 0.72
CA ASN A 495 24.15 43.34 0.56
C ASN A 495 24.82 44.53 1.29
N GLN A 496 25.54 44.28 2.38
CA GLN A 496 26.33 45.31 3.07
C GLN A 496 27.66 45.63 2.37
N ASN A 497 28.15 44.74 1.50
CA ASN A 497 29.37 44.98 0.74
C ASN A 497 29.14 46.13 -0.27
N THR A 498 29.88 47.23 -0.09
CA THR A 498 29.82 48.43 -0.94
C THR A 498 30.79 48.40 -2.12
N ASP A 499 31.53 47.32 -2.32
CA ASP A 499 32.41 47.15 -3.48
C ASP A 499 31.56 47.15 -4.77
N PRO A 500 31.79 48.11 -5.70
CA PRO A 500 31.05 48.17 -6.96
C PRO A 500 31.29 46.95 -7.86
N ASP A 501 32.37 46.20 -7.65
CA ASP A 501 32.77 45.06 -8.47
C ASP A 501 32.47 43.69 -7.81
N LYS A 502 31.66 43.66 -6.73
CA LYS A 502 31.38 42.44 -5.94
C LYS A 502 30.70 41.29 -6.70
N GLY A 503 30.25 41.51 -7.94
CA GLY A 503 29.71 40.47 -8.83
C GLY A 503 28.39 39.85 -8.35
N VAL A 504 28.04 38.69 -8.91
CA VAL A 504 26.85 37.91 -8.53
C VAL A 504 27.12 37.18 -7.20
N PHE A 505 26.13 37.18 -6.30
CA PHE A 505 26.20 36.43 -5.05
C PHE A 505 26.23 34.91 -5.34
N VAL A 506 27.12 34.18 -4.65
CA VAL A 506 27.21 32.72 -4.74
C VAL A 506 27.17 32.17 -3.31
N PRO A 507 26.13 31.39 -2.94
CA PRO A 507 26.10 30.71 -1.65
C PRO A 507 27.33 29.83 -1.47
N SER A 508 27.93 29.87 -0.27
CA SER A 508 29.10 29.05 0.06
C SER A 508 28.85 27.55 -0.12
N VAL A 509 27.59 27.13 0.03
CA VAL A 509 27.12 25.74 -0.09
C VAL A 509 26.85 25.29 -1.51
N LEU A 510 26.82 26.19 -2.52
CA LEU A 510 26.38 25.85 -3.87
C LEU A 510 27.22 24.73 -4.53
N ASN A 511 28.53 24.74 -4.30
CA ASN A 511 29.47 23.78 -4.90
C ASN A 511 29.88 22.64 -3.94
N ALA A 512 29.29 22.58 -2.75
CA ALA A 512 29.54 21.50 -1.81
C ALA A 512 28.62 20.30 -2.10
N PRO A 513 29.00 19.06 -1.73
CA PRO A 513 28.08 17.94 -1.73
C PRO A 513 26.83 18.28 -0.89
N ILE A 514 25.66 18.03 -1.46
CA ILE A 514 24.39 18.31 -0.77
C ILE A 514 24.18 17.26 0.32
N ASP A 515 24.15 17.74 1.56
CA ASP A 515 23.79 16.95 2.73
C ASP A 515 22.48 17.49 3.31
N THR A 516 21.41 16.76 3.07
CA THR A 516 20.05 17.04 3.55
C THR A 516 19.80 16.51 4.95
N LYS A 517 20.67 15.62 5.46
CA LYS A 517 20.44 14.75 6.62
C LYS A 517 19.18 13.87 6.55
N TYR A 518 18.50 13.79 5.40
CA TYR A 518 17.32 12.95 5.22
C TYR A 518 17.71 11.49 4.93
N THR A 519 18.26 10.81 5.94
CA THR A 519 18.76 9.42 5.86
C THR A 519 18.57 8.70 7.20
N PHE A 520 18.48 7.36 7.19
CA PHE A 520 18.50 6.56 8.43
C PHE A 520 19.81 6.71 9.22
N ASN A 521 20.94 6.89 8.55
CA ASN A 521 22.23 7.10 9.20
C ASN A 521 22.27 8.35 10.07
N SER A 522 21.53 9.41 9.68
CA SER A 522 21.40 10.62 10.47
C SER A 522 20.69 10.40 11.82
N VAL A 523 19.96 9.29 11.97
CA VAL A 523 19.11 9.00 13.14
C VAL A 523 19.46 7.66 13.81
N GLY A 524 20.72 7.26 13.71
CA GLY A 524 21.25 6.05 14.36
C GLY A 524 20.91 4.74 13.65
N GLY A 525 20.69 4.77 12.33
CA GLY A 525 20.43 3.58 11.51
C GLY A 525 18.95 3.19 11.44
N THR A 526 18.66 2.03 10.87
CA THR A 526 17.28 1.53 10.67
C THR A 526 16.63 1.08 11.98
N GLY A 527 17.42 0.51 12.90
CA GLY A 527 16.91 -0.16 14.09
C GLY A 527 16.53 -1.63 13.86
N LEU A 528 16.62 -2.10 12.61
CA LEU A 528 16.50 -3.52 12.27
C LEU A 528 17.67 -4.32 12.85
N PRO A 529 17.47 -5.58 13.26
CA PRO A 529 18.55 -6.45 13.72
C PRO A 529 19.66 -6.59 12.67
N ALA A 530 20.92 -6.45 13.11
CA ALA A 530 22.08 -6.50 12.23
C ALA A 530 22.56 -7.95 12.04
N TYR A 531 21.83 -8.72 11.24
CA TYR A 531 22.38 -9.93 10.64
C TYR A 531 22.92 -9.60 9.25
N ASP A 532 24.09 -10.16 8.91
CA ASP A 532 24.60 -10.13 7.54
C ASP A 532 23.68 -10.95 6.63
N ILE A 533 23.57 -10.56 5.36
CA ILE A 533 22.89 -11.38 4.34
C ILE A 533 23.87 -12.46 3.88
N ILE A 534 23.59 -13.71 4.21
CA ILE A 534 24.31 -14.88 3.73
C ILE A 534 23.63 -15.37 2.45
N LYS A 535 24.36 -15.41 1.35
CA LYS A 535 23.87 -16.01 0.09
C LYS A 535 24.37 -17.45 -0.03
N ILE A 536 23.45 -18.40 -0.20
CA ILE A 536 23.76 -19.81 -0.47
C ILE A 536 23.22 -20.24 -1.84
N GLN A 537 24.01 -21.01 -2.56
CA GLN A 537 23.68 -21.50 -3.90
C GLN A 537 22.84 -22.77 -3.85
N GLU A 538 22.26 -23.18 -4.97
CA GLU A 538 21.41 -24.37 -5.10
C GLU A 538 22.12 -25.70 -4.73
N ASN A 539 23.45 -25.68 -4.69
CA ASN A 539 24.30 -26.82 -4.38
C ASN A 539 24.83 -26.81 -2.92
N ASP A 540 24.47 -25.81 -2.12
CA ASP A 540 24.89 -25.69 -0.73
C ASP A 540 24.42 -26.89 0.10
N SER A 541 25.28 -27.33 1.03
CA SER A 541 25.02 -28.52 1.85
C SER A 541 23.88 -28.34 2.84
N HIS A 542 23.53 -27.11 3.22
CA HIS A 542 22.38 -26.82 4.10
C HIS A 542 21.03 -27.03 3.40
N LEU A 543 21.02 -27.12 2.06
CA LEU A 543 19.80 -27.34 1.30
C LEU A 543 19.51 -28.84 1.13
N ILE A 544 18.40 -29.28 1.73
CA ILE A 544 17.92 -30.67 1.63
C ILE A 544 16.85 -30.74 0.55
N TYR A 545 17.11 -31.50 -0.50
CA TYR A 545 16.19 -31.66 -1.63
C TYR A 545 15.47 -33.01 -1.58
N ASN A 546 14.15 -33.01 -1.78
CA ASN A 546 13.35 -34.23 -1.96
C ASN A 546 12.64 -34.21 -3.33
N GLY A 547 12.49 -35.38 -3.94
CA GLY A 547 11.99 -35.54 -5.31
C GLY A 547 13.07 -35.38 -6.38
N ASN A 548 12.65 -35.25 -7.64
CA ASN A 548 13.51 -35.36 -8.82
C ASN A 548 14.25 -34.06 -9.22
N TRP A 549 14.96 -33.43 -8.28
CA TRP A 549 15.74 -32.23 -8.59
C TRP A 549 16.94 -32.53 -9.49
N GLY A 550 17.10 -31.73 -10.55
CA GLY A 550 18.21 -31.84 -11.49
C GLY A 550 18.84 -30.49 -11.81
N LEU A 551 20.16 -30.50 -12.01
CA LEU A 551 20.92 -29.30 -12.39
C LEU A 551 20.59 -28.84 -13.80
N ARG A 552 20.60 -27.51 -13.98
CA ARG A 552 20.35 -26.81 -15.25
C ARG A 552 21.37 -25.69 -15.38
N ALA A 553 22.31 -25.87 -16.31
CA ALA A 553 23.29 -24.83 -16.61
C ALA A 553 22.72 -23.81 -17.60
N GLN A 554 22.83 -22.52 -17.27
CA GLN A 554 22.66 -21.41 -18.21
C GLN A 554 23.70 -20.32 -17.92
N ILE A 555 24.72 -20.28 -18.77
CA ILE A 555 25.86 -19.36 -18.65
C ILE A 555 25.38 -17.90 -18.68
N GLY A 556 25.78 -17.14 -17.66
CA GLY A 556 25.49 -15.71 -17.51
C GLY A 556 24.04 -15.36 -17.16
N ARG A 557 23.21 -16.34 -16.78
CA ARG A 557 21.79 -16.14 -16.44
C ARG A 557 21.49 -16.47 -14.98
N PHE A 558 21.91 -17.66 -14.57
CA PHE A 558 21.89 -18.09 -13.16
C PHE A 558 23.16 -17.63 -12.46
N ASP A 559 23.08 -17.49 -11.14
CA ASP A 559 24.25 -17.23 -10.34
C ASP A 559 25.15 -18.47 -10.42
N GLU A 560 26.46 -18.25 -10.51
CA GLU A 560 27.43 -19.32 -10.83
C GLU A 560 27.10 -20.18 -12.07
N HIS A 561 26.20 -19.70 -12.93
CA HIS A 561 25.77 -20.32 -14.19
C HIS A 561 24.92 -21.59 -14.08
N VAL A 562 24.45 -21.96 -12.88
CA VAL A 562 23.70 -23.20 -12.65
C VAL A 562 22.53 -22.94 -11.70
N ALA A 563 21.43 -23.67 -11.89
CA ALA A 563 20.32 -23.74 -10.95
C ALA A 563 19.83 -25.19 -10.84
N LYS A 564 19.13 -25.53 -9.75
CA LYS A 564 18.39 -26.79 -9.64
C LYS A 564 16.96 -26.58 -10.06
N SER A 565 16.38 -27.56 -10.73
CA SER A 565 14.99 -27.51 -11.14
C SER A 565 14.29 -28.83 -10.91
N SER A 566 12.99 -28.74 -10.60
CA SER A 566 12.08 -29.87 -10.63
C SER A 566 10.76 -29.43 -11.30
N SER A 567 10.04 -30.41 -11.83
CA SER A 567 8.65 -30.26 -12.31
C SER A 567 7.71 -31.26 -11.64
N GLN A 568 8.23 -32.06 -10.71
CA GLN A 568 7.45 -33.03 -9.94
C GLN A 568 6.67 -32.29 -8.87
N THR A 569 5.35 -32.42 -8.90
CA THR A 569 4.48 -31.99 -7.80
C THR A 569 4.96 -32.66 -6.51
N ASN A 570 5.03 -31.88 -5.43
CA ASN A 570 5.54 -32.21 -4.10
C ASN A 570 7.06 -32.40 -3.99
N ALA A 571 7.83 -32.23 -5.06
CA ALA A 571 9.27 -32.06 -4.89
C ALA A 571 9.52 -30.82 -4.02
N SER A 572 10.47 -30.93 -3.09
CA SER A 572 10.71 -29.90 -2.08
C SER A 572 12.18 -29.59 -1.89
N VAL A 573 12.44 -28.40 -1.33
CA VAL A 573 13.73 -28.01 -0.78
C VAL A 573 13.51 -27.41 0.61
N SER A 574 14.32 -27.81 1.58
CA SER A 574 14.28 -27.27 2.94
C SER A 574 15.67 -26.87 3.44
N PHE A 575 15.68 -25.95 4.40
CA PHE A 575 16.87 -25.53 5.15
C PHE A 575 16.46 -24.91 6.49
N THR A 576 17.38 -24.89 7.45
CA THR A 576 17.19 -24.31 8.78
C THR A 576 18.19 -23.18 8.98
N PHE A 577 17.79 -22.10 9.64
CA PHE A 577 18.67 -20.99 10.00
C PHE A 577 18.20 -20.35 11.30
N LYS A 578 19.07 -19.61 11.99
CA LYS A 578 18.64 -18.66 13.02
C LYS A 578 18.72 -17.24 12.49
N GLY A 579 17.63 -16.50 12.57
CA GLY A 579 17.61 -15.09 12.21
C GLY A 579 16.23 -14.64 11.80
N THR A 580 16.15 -13.49 11.14
CA THR A 580 14.88 -12.78 10.97
C THR A 580 14.30 -12.88 9.56
N GLY A 581 14.93 -13.61 8.65
CA GLY A 581 14.29 -13.90 7.37
C GLY A 581 15.17 -14.46 6.27
N PHE A 582 14.56 -14.68 5.11
CA PHE A 582 15.22 -15.18 3.93
C PHE A 582 14.54 -14.69 2.62
N SER A 583 15.19 -14.93 1.49
CA SER A 583 14.62 -14.73 0.14
C SER A 583 14.99 -15.89 -0.76
N LEU A 584 14.11 -16.25 -1.70
CA LEU A 584 14.37 -17.21 -2.76
C LEU A 584 14.58 -16.48 -4.08
N ILE A 585 15.74 -16.72 -4.70
CA ILE A 585 16.08 -16.27 -6.05
C ILE A 585 15.79 -17.40 -7.03
N SER A 586 15.08 -17.07 -8.11
CA SER A 586 14.56 -18.03 -9.07
C SER A 586 14.40 -17.40 -10.46
N TYR A 587 13.66 -18.11 -11.33
CA TYR A 587 13.42 -17.80 -12.72
C TYR A 587 11.91 -17.76 -12.97
N LYS A 588 11.44 -16.69 -13.64
CA LYS A 588 10.03 -16.51 -14.06
C LYS A 588 9.90 -16.58 -15.58
N SER A 589 8.85 -17.26 -16.06
CA SER A 589 8.59 -17.50 -17.49
C SER A 589 7.20 -18.10 -17.74
N TYR A 590 6.75 -18.09 -19.00
CA TYR A 590 5.50 -18.68 -19.46
C TYR A 590 5.35 -20.19 -19.23
N SER A 591 6.43 -20.88 -18.84
CA SER A 591 6.49 -22.32 -18.60
C SER A 591 6.74 -22.70 -17.13
N GLN A 592 6.76 -21.71 -16.23
CA GLN A 592 7.05 -21.94 -14.81
C GLN A 592 5.83 -22.41 -14.03
N GLY A 593 6.10 -23.20 -12.99
CA GLY A 593 5.12 -23.73 -12.06
C GLY A 593 4.87 -22.84 -10.84
N THR A 594 4.08 -23.39 -9.93
CA THR A 594 3.75 -22.81 -8.63
C THR A 594 4.40 -23.62 -7.51
N PHE A 595 4.62 -22.98 -6.37
CA PHE A 595 5.08 -23.62 -5.15
C PHE A 595 4.48 -22.95 -3.92
N ASP A 596 4.42 -23.69 -2.82
CA ASP A 596 4.06 -23.19 -1.50
C ASP A 596 5.32 -23.01 -0.66
N VAL A 597 5.34 -21.98 0.18
CA VAL A 597 6.38 -21.72 1.16
C VAL A 597 5.82 -21.97 2.55
N TYR A 598 6.52 -22.81 3.30
CA TYR A 598 6.22 -23.12 4.70
C TYR A 598 7.39 -22.66 5.57
N ILE A 599 7.06 -22.10 6.72
CA ILE A 599 7.99 -21.66 7.75
C ILE A 599 7.53 -22.29 9.04
N ASP A 600 8.41 -23.06 9.68
CA ASP A 600 8.13 -23.81 10.91
C ASP A 600 6.88 -24.69 10.77
N GLY A 601 6.76 -25.33 9.60
CA GLY A 601 5.63 -26.20 9.26
C GLY A 601 4.31 -25.48 8.91
N VAL A 602 4.23 -24.17 9.09
CA VAL A 602 3.04 -23.37 8.78
C VAL A 602 3.15 -22.76 7.39
N LYS A 603 2.08 -22.86 6.59
CA LYS A 603 2.06 -22.28 5.24
C LYS A 603 2.04 -20.76 5.33
N ASP A 604 3.06 -20.11 4.79
CA ASP A 604 3.14 -18.65 4.69
C ASP A 604 2.46 -18.15 3.40
N LYS A 605 2.87 -18.68 2.23
CA LYS A 605 2.40 -18.16 0.94
C LYS A 605 2.47 -19.17 -0.20
N SER A 606 1.52 -19.08 -1.14
CA SER A 606 1.62 -19.70 -2.47
C SER A 606 2.22 -18.73 -3.47
N VAL A 607 3.23 -19.17 -4.22
CA VAL A 607 3.96 -18.36 -5.21
C VAL A 607 3.75 -18.92 -6.61
N ASN A 608 3.48 -18.02 -7.56
CA ASN A 608 3.34 -18.34 -8.98
C ASN A 608 4.47 -17.67 -9.78
N ASN A 609 5.35 -18.50 -10.36
CA ASN A 609 6.47 -18.03 -11.18
C ASN A 609 6.09 -17.78 -12.65
N TYR A 610 4.82 -17.97 -13.01
CA TYR A 610 4.33 -17.64 -14.35
C TYR A 610 4.53 -16.16 -14.66
N GLN A 611 4.99 -15.91 -15.88
CA GLN A 611 5.05 -14.58 -16.47
C GLN A 611 4.68 -14.70 -17.96
N PRO A 612 3.73 -13.89 -18.47
CA PRO A 612 3.34 -13.94 -19.88
C PRO A 612 4.46 -13.46 -20.82
N GLY A 613 4.48 -14.00 -22.04
CA GLY A 613 5.47 -13.67 -23.08
C GLY A 613 6.59 -14.70 -23.21
N THR A 614 7.41 -14.59 -24.27
CA THR A 614 8.53 -15.52 -24.51
C THR A 614 9.80 -15.15 -23.74
N ASP A 615 9.83 -13.96 -23.13
CA ASP A 615 10.99 -13.43 -22.44
C ASP A 615 11.11 -13.98 -21.01
N SER A 616 12.32 -14.40 -20.67
CA SER A 616 12.66 -15.11 -19.44
C SER A 616 13.31 -14.16 -18.44
N ALA A 617 12.77 -14.06 -17.23
CA ALA A 617 13.31 -13.20 -16.16
C ALA A 617 14.11 -14.05 -15.15
N PHE A 618 15.43 -13.93 -15.19
CA PHE A 618 16.38 -14.62 -14.31
C PHE A 618 16.73 -13.75 -13.10
N GLN A 619 17.37 -14.33 -12.06
CA GLN A 619 17.78 -13.61 -10.85
C GLN A 619 16.60 -12.91 -10.15
N GLN A 620 15.41 -13.51 -10.20
CA GLN A 620 14.21 -12.89 -9.65
C GLN A 620 14.04 -13.33 -8.20
N VAL A 621 13.89 -12.37 -7.29
CA VAL A 621 13.41 -12.66 -5.93
C VAL A 621 11.92 -13.02 -6.05
N VAL A 622 11.62 -14.31 -6.05
CA VAL A 622 10.25 -14.81 -6.22
C VAL A 622 9.51 -14.95 -4.90
N TYR A 623 10.26 -15.02 -3.80
CA TYR A 623 9.73 -15.00 -2.46
C TYR A 623 10.70 -14.29 -1.51
N ARG A 624 10.16 -13.59 -0.53
CA ARG A 624 10.91 -12.91 0.52
C ARG A 624 10.05 -12.83 1.78
N ASN A 625 10.64 -13.22 2.92
CA ASN A 625 10.13 -12.90 4.24
C ASN A 625 11.31 -12.37 5.08
N ARG A 626 11.23 -11.13 5.56
CA ARG A 626 12.26 -10.46 6.38
C ARG A 626 11.74 -10.13 7.79
N MET A 627 10.63 -10.74 8.20
CA MET A 627 9.86 -10.40 9.39
C MET A 627 9.67 -11.60 10.32
N LEU A 628 10.59 -12.57 10.29
CA LEU A 628 10.57 -13.65 11.26
C LEU A 628 11.10 -13.16 12.60
N GLU A 629 10.64 -13.79 13.68
CA GLU A 629 11.22 -13.58 15.00
C GLU A 629 12.73 -13.90 14.95
N ASP A 630 13.53 -13.32 15.85
CA ASP A 630 14.94 -13.70 15.95
C ASP A 630 15.07 -15.07 16.64
N ALA A 631 14.72 -16.12 15.92
CA ALA A 631 14.65 -17.49 16.39
C ALA A 631 15.22 -18.45 15.34
N VAL A 632 15.24 -19.74 15.69
CA VAL A 632 15.55 -20.81 14.73
C VAL A 632 14.31 -21.06 13.90
N HIS A 633 14.46 -21.06 12.59
CA HIS A 633 13.39 -21.29 11.63
C HIS A 633 13.75 -22.41 10.66
N THR A 634 12.77 -23.25 10.35
CA THR A 634 12.87 -24.26 9.28
C THR A 634 11.97 -23.87 8.12
N VAL A 635 12.58 -23.64 6.97
CA VAL A 635 11.89 -23.28 5.73
C VAL A 635 11.73 -24.51 4.86
N THR A 636 10.53 -24.73 4.32
CA THR A 636 10.27 -25.74 3.30
C THR A 636 9.52 -25.16 2.12
N ILE A 637 10.08 -25.30 0.91
CA ILE A 637 9.43 -24.92 -0.34
C ILE A 637 8.93 -26.19 -1.03
N VAL A 638 7.66 -26.21 -1.43
CA VAL A 638 6.98 -27.41 -1.96
C VAL A 638 6.35 -27.08 -3.31
N LEU A 639 6.77 -27.77 -4.38
CA LEU A 639 6.21 -27.56 -5.71
C LEU A 639 4.75 -28.00 -5.78
N THR A 640 3.84 -27.11 -6.16
CA THR A 640 2.41 -27.41 -6.28
C THR A 640 1.98 -27.74 -7.71
N GLY A 641 2.86 -27.51 -8.69
CA GLY A 641 2.69 -27.96 -10.07
C GLY A 641 2.45 -26.82 -11.06
N ARG A 642 1.52 -27.00 -12.00
CA ARG A 642 1.19 -26.03 -13.06
C ARG A 642 -0.11 -25.32 -12.72
N GLN A 643 -0.16 -24.01 -12.98
CA GLN A 643 -1.40 -23.22 -12.94
C GLN A 643 -1.63 -22.55 -14.30
N ASP A 644 -2.86 -22.57 -14.80
CA ASP A 644 -3.21 -21.87 -16.05
C ASP A 644 -2.99 -20.36 -15.91
N PRO A 645 -2.45 -19.67 -16.93
CA PRO A 645 -2.22 -20.14 -18.31
C PRO A 645 -0.79 -20.61 -18.59
N SER A 646 0.04 -20.91 -17.57
CA SER A 646 1.40 -21.44 -17.77
C SER A 646 1.35 -22.69 -18.66
N ILE A 647 2.39 -22.96 -19.45
CA ILE A 647 2.46 -24.20 -20.27
C ILE A 647 3.26 -25.33 -19.60
N GLY A 648 3.82 -25.09 -18.41
CA GLY A 648 4.69 -26.04 -17.70
C GLY A 648 4.60 -25.91 -16.18
N SER A 649 5.31 -26.79 -15.47
CA SER A 649 5.35 -26.85 -14.00
C SER A 649 6.76 -26.74 -13.43
N ASN A 650 7.75 -26.30 -14.21
CA ASN A 650 9.12 -26.23 -13.71
C ASN A 650 9.24 -25.12 -12.67
N VAL A 651 9.90 -25.40 -11.55
CA VAL A 651 10.37 -24.41 -10.59
C VAL A 651 11.88 -24.55 -10.48
N TYR A 652 12.57 -23.41 -10.45
CA TYR A 652 14.02 -23.32 -10.34
C TYR A 652 14.40 -22.77 -8.98
N VAL A 653 15.47 -23.30 -8.39
CA VAL A 653 16.15 -22.75 -7.22
C VAL A 653 17.54 -22.36 -7.71
N ASP A 654 17.80 -21.05 -7.71
CA ASP A 654 19.09 -20.48 -8.07
C ASP A 654 19.90 -20.24 -6.79
N ALA A 655 19.37 -19.42 -5.87
CA ALA A 655 20.01 -19.15 -4.60
C ALA A 655 19.00 -18.75 -3.51
N PHE A 656 19.45 -18.80 -2.26
CA PHE A 656 18.77 -18.19 -1.12
C PHE A 656 19.62 -17.07 -0.52
N GLU A 657 18.97 -16.03 -0.03
CA GLU A 657 19.59 -14.97 0.77
C GLU A 657 19.00 -14.98 2.18
N ILE A 658 19.80 -15.31 3.18
CA ILE A 658 19.39 -15.49 4.58
C ILE A 658 19.86 -14.29 5.40
N ILE A 659 18.95 -13.70 6.18
CA ILE A 659 19.25 -12.71 7.22
C ILE A 659 19.34 -13.46 8.54
N GLY A 660 20.55 -13.89 8.87
CA GLY A 660 20.76 -14.76 10.01
C GLY A 660 22.12 -15.45 9.96
N VAL A 661 22.17 -16.60 10.61
CA VAL A 661 23.30 -17.53 10.59
C VAL A 661 22.78 -18.92 10.23
N LEU A 662 23.57 -19.64 9.43
CA LEU A 662 23.30 -21.02 9.00
C LEU A 662 23.97 -22.07 9.89
N ASP A 663 24.96 -21.65 10.68
CA ASP A 663 25.75 -22.51 11.55
C ASP A 663 25.87 -21.91 12.95
N GLY A 664 26.16 -22.74 13.94
CA GLY A 664 26.65 -22.30 15.26
C GLY A 664 25.65 -21.52 16.13
N PHE A 665 24.35 -21.58 15.80
CA PHE A 665 23.28 -20.87 16.51
C PHE A 665 22.61 -21.67 17.63
N THR A 666 23.34 -22.63 18.20
CA THR A 666 22.86 -23.59 19.20
C THR A 666 22.30 -22.90 20.45
N GLN A 667 21.10 -23.32 20.89
CA GLN A 667 20.68 -23.13 22.28
C GLN A 667 21.56 -24.06 23.14
N GLY A 668 22.06 -23.59 24.28
CA GLY A 668 22.96 -24.39 25.10
C GLY A 668 22.34 -25.72 25.55
N GLY A 669 22.82 -26.84 24.99
CA GLY A 669 22.38 -28.22 25.24
C GLY A 669 22.89 -29.16 24.12
N THR A 670 22.96 -30.46 24.36
CA THR A 670 23.72 -31.45 23.54
C THR A 670 22.93 -32.09 22.38
N LEU A 671 21.61 -31.89 22.28
CA LEU A 671 20.75 -32.21 21.12
C LEU A 671 19.49 -31.31 21.16
N VAL A 672 18.95 -30.92 20.01
CA VAL A 672 17.80 -30.01 19.80
C VAL A 672 16.71 -30.76 19.02
N ASP A 673 15.44 -30.45 19.28
CA ASP A 673 14.33 -31.04 18.52
C ASP A 673 14.30 -30.53 17.06
N ASP A 674 13.86 -31.39 16.15
CA ASP A 674 13.76 -31.11 14.72
C ASP A 674 12.31 -31.12 14.24
N ASP A 675 12.00 -30.23 13.31
CA ASP A 675 10.73 -30.25 12.59
C ASP A 675 10.96 -30.63 11.12
N VAL A 676 10.17 -31.56 10.61
CA VAL A 676 10.18 -31.95 9.21
C VAL A 676 8.78 -31.93 8.62
N MET A 677 8.64 -31.23 7.51
CA MET A 677 7.38 -31.23 6.77
C MET A 677 7.23 -32.46 5.87
N ILE A 678 6.09 -33.13 6.00
CA ILE A 678 5.68 -34.28 5.19
C ILE A 678 4.64 -33.82 4.16
N VAL A 679 4.98 -33.92 2.87
CA VAL A 679 4.18 -33.34 1.78
C VAL A 679 3.57 -34.38 0.84
N ASP A 680 4.13 -35.59 0.81
CA ASP A 680 3.65 -36.72 0.04
C ASP A 680 4.13 -38.07 0.63
N ALA A 681 3.86 -39.17 -0.08
CA ALA A 681 4.29 -40.52 0.31
C ALA A 681 5.78 -40.83 0.03
N SER A 682 6.55 -39.87 -0.44
CA SER A 682 7.97 -40.09 -0.75
C SER A 682 8.77 -40.24 0.55
N PRO A 683 9.74 -41.16 0.60
CA PRO A 683 10.65 -41.20 1.73
C PRO A 683 11.44 -39.90 1.88
N ILE A 684 11.58 -39.41 3.11
CA ILE A 684 12.30 -38.18 3.43
C ILE A 684 13.55 -38.51 4.23
N ILE A 685 14.66 -37.87 3.85
CA ILE A 685 15.92 -37.91 4.59
C ILE A 685 15.97 -36.67 5.47
N ILE A 686 16.16 -36.87 6.76
CA ILE A 686 16.15 -35.86 7.81
C ILE A 686 17.58 -35.79 8.35
N ASP A 687 18.15 -34.58 8.31
CA ASP A 687 19.48 -34.30 8.84
C ASP A 687 19.34 -33.74 10.26
N VAL A 688 19.07 -34.65 11.19
CA VAL A 688 18.80 -34.33 12.60
C VAL A 688 20.02 -33.80 13.37
N LEU A 689 21.18 -33.73 12.73
CA LEU A 689 22.40 -33.19 13.35
C LEU A 689 22.71 -31.77 12.84
N ALA A 690 21.94 -31.25 11.89
CA ALA A 690 22.25 -29.98 11.22
C ALA A 690 22.13 -28.75 12.14
N ASN A 691 21.29 -28.81 13.16
CA ASN A 691 21.07 -27.78 14.18
C ASN A 691 21.75 -28.12 15.53
N ASP A 692 22.46 -29.25 15.60
CA ASP A 692 23.04 -29.80 16.83
C ASP A 692 24.52 -29.50 16.97
N ASN A 693 24.99 -29.28 18.20
CA ASN A 693 26.41 -29.09 18.51
C ASN A 693 27.11 -30.42 18.84
N VAL A 694 27.08 -31.36 17.91
CA VAL A 694 27.73 -32.67 18.04
C VAL A 694 29.05 -32.70 17.24
N ASP A 695 30.03 -33.49 17.68
CA ASP A 695 31.30 -33.67 16.96
C ASP A 695 31.04 -34.27 15.56
N ASP A 696 31.76 -33.86 14.50
CA ASP A 696 31.62 -34.44 13.14
C ASP A 696 31.84 -35.97 13.08
N SER A 697 32.50 -36.51 14.11
CA SER A 697 32.70 -37.95 14.33
C SER A 697 31.57 -38.63 15.11
N ALA A 698 30.63 -37.86 15.67
CA ALA A 698 29.41 -38.38 16.27
C ALA A 698 28.57 -39.08 15.20
N VAL A 699 28.05 -40.24 15.59
CA VAL A 699 27.09 -41.00 14.81
C VAL A 699 25.85 -41.17 15.67
N ILE A 700 24.67 -41.19 15.05
CA ILE A 700 23.42 -41.54 15.70
C ILE A 700 23.57 -42.98 16.21
N GLU A 701 23.93 -43.15 17.49
CA GLU A 701 24.17 -44.47 18.07
C GLU A 701 22.86 -45.27 18.22
N LEU A 702 22.91 -46.49 17.68
CA LEU A 702 21.89 -47.54 17.57
C LEU A 702 21.32 -48.03 18.92
N ILE A 703 20.70 -47.17 19.74
CA ILE A 703 20.09 -47.62 21.00
C ILE A 703 18.58 -47.81 20.89
N SER A 704 17.81 -46.88 20.32
CA SER A 704 16.40 -47.11 19.93
C SER A 704 15.72 -45.84 19.41
N PHE A 705 14.85 -45.97 18.41
CA PHE A 705 13.77 -44.99 18.18
C PHE A 705 12.55 -45.39 19.01
N ASN A 706 11.88 -44.42 19.64
CA ASN A 706 10.55 -44.67 20.16
C ASN A 706 9.50 -44.36 19.08
N THR A 707 9.14 -45.37 18.29
CA THR A 707 8.13 -45.24 17.22
C THR A 707 6.74 -45.69 17.65
N ALA A 708 6.53 -45.97 18.95
CA ALA A 708 5.28 -46.56 19.44
C ALA A 708 4.05 -45.65 19.23
N THR A 709 4.28 -44.38 18.91
CA THR A 709 3.29 -43.35 18.66
C THR A 709 3.07 -43.05 17.18
N LEU A 710 3.98 -43.46 16.29
CA LEU A 710 3.91 -43.14 14.85
C LEU A 710 2.68 -43.79 14.21
N ARG A 711 1.83 -42.97 13.62
CA ARG A 711 0.57 -43.35 12.96
C ARG A 711 0.77 -43.70 11.48
N SER A 712 1.87 -43.23 10.89
CA SER A 712 1.92 -42.94 9.45
C SER A 712 3.19 -43.37 8.70
N GLY A 713 4.17 -43.98 9.36
CA GLY A 713 5.39 -44.42 8.67
C GLY A 713 6.41 -45.18 9.50
N MET A 714 7.51 -45.54 8.82
CA MET A 714 8.68 -46.22 9.40
C MET A 714 9.91 -45.31 9.37
N VAL A 715 10.74 -45.39 10.42
CA VAL A 715 12.03 -44.70 10.49
C VAL A 715 13.19 -45.68 10.38
N ALA A 716 14.25 -45.27 9.68
CA ALA A 716 15.49 -46.04 9.55
C ALA A 716 16.71 -45.11 9.59
N ILE A 717 17.81 -45.59 10.16
CA ILE A 717 19.11 -44.89 10.09
C ILE A 717 19.70 -45.10 8.69
N VAL A 718 20.20 -44.02 8.10
CA VAL A 718 20.87 -44.03 6.78
C VAL A 718 22.15 -43.18 6.84
N ASP A 719 22.87 -43.13 5.72
CA ASP A 719 24.08 -42.30 5.55
C ASP A 719 25.14 -42.55 6.64
N ASP A 720 25.50 -43.83 6.82
CA ASP A 720 26.48 -44.31 7.81
C ASP A 720 26.24 -43.85 9.25
N GLY A 721 24.97 -43.62 9.62
CA GLY A 721 24.61 -43.22 10.98
C GLY A 721 24.42 -41.72 11.16
N LYS A 722 24.40 -40.93 10.08
CA LYS A 722 24.32 -39.47 10.20
C LYS A 722 22.94 -38.88 9.92
N LYS A 723 22.04 -39.64 9.28
CA LYS A 723 20.71 -39.15 8.91
C LYS A 723 19.62 -40.16 9.22
N ILE A 724 18.40 -39.67 9.38
CA ILE A 724 17.21 -40.49 9.57
C ILE A 724 16.38 -40.49 8.29
N LYS A 725 15.94 -41.66 7.85
CA LYS A 725 14.99 -41.80 6.75
C LYS A 725 13.61 -42.11 7.32
N TYR A 726 12.67 -41.18 7.17
CA TYR A 726 11.26 -41.42 7.40
C TYR A 726 10.59 -41.89 6.09
N THR A 727 9.82 -42.96 6.14
CA THR A 727 9.08 -43.51 4.99
C THR A 727 7.61 -43.64 5.37
N PRO A 728 6.72 -42.80 4.79
CA PRO A 728 5.29 -43.00 4.93
C PRO A 728 4.89 -44.41 4.49
N ASP A 729 4.15 -45.13 5.32
CA ASP A 729 3.71 -46.51 5.07
C ASP A 729 2.18 -46.67 5.03
N ARG A 730 1.45 -45.55 5.15
CA ARG A 730 -0.01 -45.48 5.13
C ARG A 730 -0.53 -44.24 4.39
N LEU A 731 -1.78 -44.26 3.95
CA LEU A 731 -2.49 -43.08 3.45
C LEU A 731 -2.96 -42.18 4.61
N VAL A 732 -2.10 -41.28 5.07
CA VAL A 732 -2.37 -40.43 6.24
C VAL A 732 -2.18 -38.94 5.91
N ALA A 733 -3.12 -38.11 6.37
CA ALA A 733 -2.90 -36.71 6.67
C ALA A 733 -3.49 -36.47 8.07
N CYS A 734 -2.63 -36.38 9.08
CA CYS A 734 -3.03 -36.26 10.48
C CYS A 734 -2.51 -34.96 11.09
N ASP A 735 -2.97 -34.66 12.31
CA ASP A 735 -2.21 -33.78 13.21
C ASP A 735 -0.77 -34.29 13.34
N ASP A 736 0.17 -33.37 13.60
CA ASP A 736 1.61 -33.63 13.62
C ASP A 736 1.95 -34.87 14.47
N ASP A 737 2.87 -35.69 13.96
CA ASP A 737 3.33 -36.94 14.58
C ASP A 737 4.75 -36.75 15.11
N GLU A 738 5.21 -37.59 16.01
CA GLU A 738 6.55 -37.43 16.58
C GLU A 738 7.22 -38.77 16.89
N PHE A 739 8.54 -38.78 16.79
CA PHE A 739 9.37 -39.85 17.32
C PHE A 739 10.65 -39.27 17.94
N THR A 740 11.21 -39.98 18.90
CA THR A 740 12.47 -39.56 19.54
C THR A 740 13.67 -40.38 19.06
N TYR A 741 14.83 -39.75 19.04
CA TYR A 741 16.13 -40.36 18.73
C TYR A 741 17.17 -40.01 19.80
N THR A 742 18.29 -40.73 19.80
CA THR A 742 19.39 -40.51 20.75
C THR A 742 20.75 -40.44 20.07
N VAL A 743 21.62 -39.55 20.57
CA VAL A 743 23.04 -39.44 20.18
C VAL A 743 23.85 -39.30 21.46
N ASP A 744 24.90 -40.10 21.64
CA ASP A 744 25.78 -40.08 22.82
C ASP A 744 25.08 -40.12 24.20
N GLY A 745 23.86 -40.69 24.26
CA GLY A 745 23.06 -40.84 25.47
C GLY A 745 22.08 -39.70 25.78
N GLU A 746 22.07 -38.64 24.95
CA GLU A 746 21.09 -37.56 25.01
C GLU A 746 19.91 -37.86 24.07
N THR A 747 18.74 -37.27 24.32
CA THR A 747 17.49 -37.54 23.57
C THR A 747 16.93 -36.26 22.97
N ALA A 748 16.51 -36.30 21.72
CA ALA A 748 15.76 -35.26 21.03
C ALA A 748 14.57 -35.85 20.25
N THR A 749 13.68 -34.98 19.79
CA THR A 749 12.42 -35.31 19.13
C THR A 749 12.43 -34.82 17.70
N VAL A 750 11.90 -35.62 16.78
CA VAL A 750 11.56 -35.18 15.43
C VAL A 750 10.04 -35.07 15.33
N THR A 751 9.54 -33.86 15.09
CA THR A 751 8.14 -33.58 14.75
C THR A 751 7.93 -33.73 13.25
N LEU A 752 7.03 -34.63 12.86
CA LEU A 752 6.56 -34.84 11.49
C LEU A 752 5.32 -33.98 11.24
N ILE A 753 5.50 -32.84 10.58
CA ILE A 753 4.43 -31.88 10.30
C ILE A 753 3.79 -32.21 8.95
N PHE A 754 2.55 -32.71 8.95
CA PHE A 754 1.87 -33.10 7.71
C PHE A 754 1.27 -31.89 6.99
N ALA A 755 1.48 -31.80 5.68
CA ALA A 755 0.83 -30.78 4.87
C ALA A 755 -0.70 -30.87 4.96
N GLU A 756 -1.40 -29.74 4.77
CA GLU A 756 -2.88 -29.71 4.82
C GLU A 756 -3.54 -30.69 3.84
N LYS A 757 -2.83 -31.01 2.75
CA LYS A 757 -3.24 -31.94 1.72
C LYS A 757 -2.06 -32.83 1.32
N MET A 758 -2.18 -34.12 1.60
CA MET A 758 -1.23 -35.15 1.21
C MET A 758 -1.67 -35.81 -0.09
N THR A 759 -0.81 -35.79 -1.12
CA THR A 759 -1.13 -36.38 -2.43
C THR A 759 -0.42 -37.73 -2.61
N TYR A 760 -1.19 -38.77 -2.91
CA TYR A 760 -0.74 -40.14 -3.11
C TYR A 760 -0.95 -40.57 -4.56
N GLN A 761 0.14 -40.85 -5.28
CA GLN A 761 0.14 -41.22 -6.70
C GLN A 761 0.05 -42.74 -6.92
N GLU A 762 -0.02 -43.18 -8.17
CA GLU A 762 -0.52 -44.49 -8.60
C GLU A 762 0.36 -45.73 -8.31
N ASN A 763 1.56 -45.53 -7.77
CA ASN A 763 2.44 -46.58 -7.22
C ASN A 763 2.08 -46.91 -5.76
N PHE A 764 0.80 -47.17 -5.54
CA PHE A 764 0.15 -47.20 -4.23
C PHE A 764 0.75 -48.20 -3.23
N ILE A 765 0.72 -47.83 -1.94
CA ILE A 765 1.05 -48.73 -0.82
C ILE A 765 -0.03 -49.83 -0.76
N SER A 766 0.38 -51.09 -0.92
CA SER A 766 -0.53 -52.21 -1.25
C SER A 766 -1.54 -52.59 -0.16
N GLU A 767 -1.37 -52.13 1.07
CA GLU A 767 -2.24 -52.51 2.19
C GLU A 767 -3.50 -51.64 2.32
N ASP A 768 -3.41 -50.37 1.93
CA ASP A 768 -4.49 -49.39 2.10
C ASP A 768 -5.38 -49.24 0.87
N LEU A 769 -4.91 -49.74 -0.29
CA LEU A 769 -5.67 -49.80 -1.53
C LEU A 769 -5.84 -51.25 -2.00
N LYS A 770 -7.08 -51.75 -1.92
CA LYS A 770 -7.41 -53.12 -2.33
C LYS A 770 -8.36 -53.10 -3.53
N PHE A 771 -7.86 -53.54 -4.67
CA PHE A 771 -8.65 -53.71 -5.89
C PHE A 771 -9.33 -55.09 -5.91
N GLY A 772 -10.60 -55.15 -6.33
CA GLY A 772 -11.37 -56.40 -6.41
C GLY A 772 -12.65 -56.29 -7.25
N ASN A 773 -13.59 -57.21 -7.02
CA ASN A 773 -14.91 -57.25 -7.69
C ASN A 773 -15.99 -57.79 -6.71
N ASN A 774 -17.28 -57.64 -7.04
CA ASN A 774 -18.51 -58.02 -6.31
C ASN A 774 -18.46 -59.32 -5.49
N ASP A 775 -17.68 -60.33 -5.90
CA ASP A 775 -17.63 -61.63 -5.23
C ASP A 775 -16.53 -61.74 -4.16
N HIS A 776 -15.43 -60.98 -4.25
CA HIS A 776 -14.32 -60.96 -3.26
C HIS A 776 -13.34 -59.79 -3.55
N PRO A 777 -12.91 -59.02 -2.52
CA PRO A 777 -11.93 -57.92 -2.67
C PRO A 777 -10.48 -58.35 -3.02
N GLN A 778 -10.23 -59.63 -3.34
CA GLN A 778 -8.91 -60.17 -3.70
C GLN A 778 -8.91 -61.09 -4.94
N LYS A 779 -9.97 -61.07 -5.75
CA LYS A 779 -10.01 -61.77 -7.05
C LYS A 779 -9.41 -60.87 -8.13
N THR A 780 -8.78 -61.44 -9.18
CA THR A 780 -8.08 -60.69 -10.24
C THR A 780 -8.97 -59.57 -10.80
N PRO A 781 -8.69 -58.28 -10.48
CA PRO A 781 -9.55 -57.16 -10.85
C PRO A 781 -9.41 -56.83 -12.35
N GLY A 782 -10.43 -56.20 -12.95
CA GLY A 782 -10.33 -55.63 -14.31
C GLY A 782 -9.58 -54.29 -14.36
N TRP A 783 -9.03 -53.82 -13.23
CA TRP A 783 -8.18 -52.64 -13.14
C TRP A 783 -6.81 -52.86 -13.80
N GLY A 784 -6.47 -52.04 -14.79
CA GLY A 784 -5.20 -52.07 -15.50
C GLY A 784 -4.47 -50.73 -15.48
N ASP A 785 -3.15 -50.78 -15.71
CA ASP A 785 -2.32 -49.59 -15.90
C ASP A 785 -2.59 -48.96 -17.27
N TYR A 786 -2.83 -47.66 -17.27
CA TYR A 786 -2.99 -46.88 -18.49
C TYR A 786 -1.98 -45.74 -18.53
N ASN A 787 -1.07 -45.78 -19.49
CA ASN A 787 0.05 -44.84 -19.58
C ASN A 787 -0.28 -43.67 -20.51
N LEU A 788 -0.19 -42.44 -19.99
CA LEU A 788 -0.32 -41.20 -20.74
C LEU A 788 0.36 -40.06 -20.00
N ALA A 789 1.18 -39.26 -20.70
CA ALA A 789 1.98 -38.18 -20.11
C ALA A 789 1.17 -37.07 -19.40
N ALA A 790 -0.13 -36.99 -19.66
CA ALA A 790 -1.01 -36.01 -19.03
C ALA A 790 -1.41 -36.38 -17.58
N TYR A 791 -1.34 -37.67 -17.21
CA TYR A 791 -1.50 -38.11 -15.81
C TYR A 791 -0.29 -37.68 -14.97
N TRP A 792 -0.41 -37.76 -13.65
CA TRP A 792 0.78 -37.74 -12.80
C TRP A 792 1.62 -38.99 -13.07
N ASN A 793 2.95 -38.86 -13.00
CA ASN A 793 3.94 -39.90 -13.35
C ASN A 793 3.73 -40.67 -14.68
N SER A 794 2.92 -40.10 -15.59
CA SER A 794 2.55 -40.70 -16.86
C SER A 794 1.72 -41.99 -16.77
N SER A 795 1.06 -42.30 -15.65
CA SER A 795 0.19 -43.48 -15.56
C SER A 795 -1.04 -43.28 -14.65
N ALA A 796 -2.07 -44.10 -14.83
CA ALA A 796 -3.27 -44.13 -13.99
C ALA A 796 -3.84 -45.55 -13.92
N LYS A 797 -4.60 -45.87 -12.87
CA LYS A 797 -5.40 -47.10 -12.80
C LYS A 797 -6.73 -46.88 -13.51
N ARG A 798 -7.07 -47.78 -14.44
CA ARG A 798 -8.32 -47.72 -15.22
C ARG A 798 -9.12 -49.02 -15.10
N SER A 799 -10.43 -48.90 -14.94
CA SER A 799 -11.39 -49.98 -15.21
C SER A 799 -12.62 -49.47 -15.95
N ASN A 800 -13.24 -50.35 -16.73
CA ASN A 800 -14.54 -50.14 -17.38
C ASN A 800 -15.54 -51.27 -17.11
N GLN A 801 -15.21 -52.21 -16.22
CA GLN A 801 -16.01 -53.40 -15.94
C GLN A 801 -16.96 -53.14 -14.77
N ALA A 802 -18.26 -53.34 -14.99
CA ALA A 802 -19.27 -53.22 -13.94
C ALA A 802 -18.94 -54.15 -12.76
N GLY A 803 -18.96 -53.61 -11.54
CA GLY A 803 -18.71 -54.36 -10.31
C GLY A 803 -17.25 -54.42 -9.87
N ASP A 804 -16.30 -53.95 -10.68
CA ASP A 804 -14.94 -53.72 -10.21
C ASP A 804 -14.95 -52.66 -9.11
N MET A 805 -14.15 -52.87 -8.08
CA MET A 805 -14.10 -52.01 -6.91
C MET A 805 -12.67 -51.71 -6.47
N VAL A 806 -12.49 -50.59 -5.78
CA VAL A 806 -11.31 -50.29 -4.98
C VAL A 806 -11.76 -49.85 -3.59
N GLU A 807 -11.22 -50.52 -2.58
CA GLU A 807 -11.33 -50.14 -1.17
C GLU A 807 -10.09 -49.33 -0.79
N ILE A 808 -10.32 -48.13 -0.24
CA ILE A 808 -9.29 -47.16 0.14
C ILE A 808 -9.45 -46.90 1.63
N THR A 809 -8.44 -47.28 2.43
CA THR A 809 -8.38 -46.99 3.86
C THR A 809 -7.44 -45.82 4.09
N PHE A 810 -7.88 -44.77 4.78
CA PHE A 810 -7.08 -43.56 4.98
C PHE A 810 -7.33 -42.95 6.36
N TYR A 811 -6.37 -42.18 6.85
CA TYR A 811 -6.52 -41.37 8.07
C TYR A 811 -6.53 -39.88 7.72
N GLY A 812 -7.57 -39.15 8.11
CA GLY A 812 -7.68 -37.70 7.91
C GLY A 812 -9.12 -37.19 8.04
N THR A 813 -9.36 -35.94 7.64
CA THR A 813 -10.70 -35.31 7.66
C THR A 813 -11.36 -35.23 6.29
N GLY A 814 -10.68 -35.71 5.25
CA GLY A 814 -11.24 -35.75 3.91
C GLY A 814 -10.40 -36.57 2.94
N ILE A 815 -11.05 -37.04 1.89
CA ILE A 815 -10.45 -37.66 0.72
C ILE A 815 -10.98 -37.05 -0.56
N GLU A 816 -10.09 -36.87 -1.53
CA GLU A 816 -10.38 -36.49 -2.91
C GLU A 816 -9.71 -37.47 -3.87
N ILE A 817 -10.45 -37.89 -4.88
CA ILE A 817 -9.99 -38.75 -5.97
C ILE A 817 -9.72 -37.86 -7.16
N ILE A 818 -8.47 -37.91 -7.61
CA ILE A 818 -8.01 -37.25 -8.81
C ILE A 818 -8.03 -38.24 -9.95
N GLY A 819 -8.61 -37.82 -11.08
CA GLY A 819 -8.75 -38.65 -12.25
C GLY A 819 -8.85 -37.81 -13.52
N TYR A 820 -9.56 -38.34 -14.50
CA TYR A 820 -9.75 -37.70 -15.79
C TYR A 820 -11.24 -37.60 -16.11
N LYS A 821 -11.67 -36.37 -16.39
CA LYS A 821 -13.03 -36.07 -16.84
C LYS A 821 -13.04 -35.84 -18.34
N SER A 822 -13.95 -36.50 -19.06
CA SER A 822 -13.99 -36.47 -20.53
C SER A 822 -15.27 -37.05 -21.09
N TRP A 823 -15.55 -36.73 -22.35
CA TRP A 823 -16.69 -37.24 -23.12
C TRP A 823 -16.67 -38.77 -23.26
N SER A 824 -15.54 -39.42 -22.97
CA SER A 824 -15.36 -40.88 -23.08
C SER A 824 -15.41 -41.63 -21.74
N ARG A 825 -15.82 -40.98 -20.63
CA ARG A 825 -15.78 -41.56 -19.28
C ARG A 825 -17.15 -41.91 -18.71
N GLY A 826 -17.14 -42.94 -17.86
CA GLY A 826 -18.33 -43.56 -17.26
C GLY A 826 -18.63 -43.08 -15.85
N GLN A 827 -19.37 -43.90 -15.10
CA GLN A 827 -19.83 -43.61 -13.75
C GLN A 827 -19.34 -44.63 -12.72
N PHE A 828 -19.21 -44.19 -11.47
CA PHE A 828 -18.93 -45.04 -10.32
C PHE A 828 -19.80 -44.67 -9.11
N GLU A 829 -19.89 -45.57 -8.15
CA GLU A 829 -20.47 -45.30 -6.83
C GLU A 829 -19.34 -45.13 -5.81
N ALA A 830 -19.31 -43.99 -5.14
CA ALA A 830 -18.43 -43.73 -4.00
C ALA A 830 -19.22 -43.98 -2.72
N THR A 831 -18.78 -44.93 -1.89
CA THR A 831 -19.36 -45.17 -0.56
C THR A 831 -18.31 -44.93 0.52
N ILE A 832 -18.57 -43.99 1.42
CA ILE A 832 -17.68 -43.67 2.54
C ILE A 832 -18.42 -43.81 3.86
N TRP A 833 -17.75 -44.34 4.88
CA TRP A 833 -18.34 -44.52 6.21
C TRP A 833 -17.85 -43.40 7.15
N ASN A 834 -18.78 -42.66 7.75
CA ASN A 834 -18.47 -41.66 8.80
C ASN A 834 -19.20 -42.09 10.08
N GLY A 835 -18.46 -42.42 11.15
CA GLY A 835 -19.06 -42.92 12.40
C GLY A 835 -19.89 -44.20 12.24
N GLY A 836 -19.57 -45.03 11.23
CA GLY A 836 -20.28 -46.28 10.92
C GLY A 836 -21.51 -46.14 10.02
N VAL A 837 -21.89 -44.92 9.63
CA VAL A 837 -23.00 -44.67 8.68
C VAL A 837 -22.45 -44.56 7.25
N PRO A 838 -22.89 -45.40 6.29
CA PRO A 838 -22.46 -45.29 4.91
C PRO A 838 -23.15 -44.12 4.19
N PHE A 839 -22.37 -43.28 3.54
CA PHE A 839 -22.82 -42.31 2.55
C PHE A 839 -22.41 -42.79 1.16
N THR A 840 -23.39 -43.02 0.28
CA THR A 840 -23.15 -43.47 -1.10
C THR A 840 -23.59 -42.40 -2.10
N LYS A 841 -22.72 -42.07 -3.06
CA LYS A 841 -23.02 -41.16 -4.17
C LYS A 841 -22.64 -41.76 -5.51
N THR A 842 -23.49 -41.59 -6.51
CA THR A 842 -23.12 -41.82 -7.92
C THR A 842 -22.34 -40.64 -8.45
N VAL A 843 -21.14 -40.90 -8.96
CA VAL A 843 -20.21 -39.92 -9.50
C VAL A 843 -20.09 -40.12 -11.00
N SER A 844 -20.22 -39.02 -11.75
CA SER A 844 -20.00 -39.01 -13.20
C SER A 844 -18.65 -38.41 -13.53
N CYS A 845 -17.86 -39.14 -14.32
CA CYS A 845 -16.61 -38.63 -14.89
C CYS A 845 -16.83 -38.04 -16.29
N PHE A 846 -18.07 -37.94 -16.76
CA PHE A 846 -18.38 -37.35 -18.06
C PHE A 846 -18.18 -35.83 -18.05
N ASP A 847 -17.55 -35.31 -19.10
CA ASP A 847 -17.43 -33.90 -19.38
C ASP A 847 -17.55 -33.68 -20.90
N PRO A 848 -18.51 -32.87 -21.39
CA PRO A 848 -18.74 -32.68 -22.81
C PRO A 848 -17.63 -31.89 -23.53
N SER A 849 -16.70 -31.25 -22.80
CA SER A 849 -15.55 -30.59 -23.40
C SER A 849 -14.54 -31.61 -23.97
N TYR A 850 -14.04 -31.35 -25.18
CA TYR A 850 -13.12 -32.26 -25.87
C TYR A 850 -11.72 -32.21 -25.23
N ASP A 851 -11.48 -33.10 -24.26
CA ASP A 851 -10.17 -33.57 -23.77
C ASP A 851 -9.18 -32.52 -23.20
N THR A 852 -9.48 -31.89 -22.05
CA THR A 852 -8.49 -31.06 -21.33
C THR A 852 -8.39 -31.26 -19.82
N HIS A 853 -9.29 -32.01 -19.16
CA HIS A 853 -9.35 -32.09 -17.68
C HIS A 853 -8.68 -33.36 -17.12
N TYR A 854 -7.37 -33.51 -17.34
CA TYR A 854 -6.53 -34.44 -16.57
C TYR A 854 -6.22 -33.86 -15.19
N ARG A 855 -5.86 -34.72 -14.24
CA ARG A 855 -5.54 -34.32 -12.85
C ARG A 855 -6.70 -33.56 -12.19
N ALA A 856 -7.92 -33.89 -12.57
CA ALA A 856 -9.13 -33.23 -12.12
C ALA A 856 -9.74 -33.98 -10.94
N SER A 857 -10.32 -33.24 -10.00
CA SER A 857 -11.17 -33.82 -8.96
C SER A 857 -12.37 -34.53 -9.59
N VAL A 858 -12.42 -35.85 -9.46
CA VAL A 858 -13.58 -36.66 -9.88
C VAL A 858 -14.53 -36.90 -8.72
N TYR A 859 -14.02 -36.95 -7.49
CA TYR A 859 -14.81 -37.04 -6.27
C TYR A 859 -14.08 -36.34 -5.14
N ASN A 860 -14.77 -35.54 -4.33
CA ASN A 860 -14.20 -34.91 -3.14
C ASN A 860 -15.23 -35.00 -2.01
N SER A 861 -14.88 -35.71 -0.94
CA SER A 861 -15.76 -35.87 0.22
C SER A 861 -16.18 -34.54 0.87
N LYS A 862 -15.32 -33.51 0.88
CA LYS A 862 -15.64 -32.19 1.44
C LYS A 862 -16.68 -31.46 0.60
N ASP A 863 -16.61 -31.55 -0.74
CA ASP A 863 -17.61 -30.96 -1.66
C ASP A 863 -18.99 -31.62 -1.52
N GLU A 864 -19.04 -32.86 -1.02
CA GLU A 864 -20.28 -33.55 -0.71
C GLU A 864 -20.91 -33.12 0.63
N GLY A 865 -20.32 -32.14 1.31
CA GLY A 865 -20.77 -31.68 2.63
C GLY A 865 -20.49 -32.69 3.74
N LEU A 866 -19.58 -33.66 3.52
CA LEU A 866 -19.18 -34.61 4.55
C LEU A 866 -18.06 -34.01 5.39
N ALA A 867 -18.40 -33.56 6.60
CA ALA A 867 -17.42 -33.26 7.64
C ALA A 867 -16.98 -34.59 8.29
N LEU A 868 -15.94 -35.23 7.74
CA LEU A 868 -15.34 -36.38 8.42
C LEU A 868 -14.61 -35.88 9.66
N THR A 869 -14.73 -36.63 10.75
CA THR A 869 -13.89 -36.42 11.92
C THR A 869 -12.48 -36.91 11.63
N GLU A 870 -11.46 -36.33 12.25
CA GLU A 870 -10.10 -36.86 12.14
C GLU A 870 -10.08 -38.32 12.63
N GLY A 871 -9.56 -39.22 11.81
CA GLY A 871 -9.53 -40.64 12.14
C GLY A 871 -9.42 -41.53 10.91
N TRP A 872 -9.45 -42.85 11.15
CA TRP A 872 -9.47 -43.85 10.09
C TRP A 872 -10.84 -43.96 9.43
N HIS A 873 -10.86 -43.86 8.11
CA HIS A 873 -12.04 -44.00 7.26
C HIS A 873 -11.79 -45.00 6.14
N THR A 874 -12.88 -45.50 5.56
CA THR A 874 -12.84 -46.34 4.37
C THR A 874 -13.73 -45.75 3.29
N LEU A 875 -13.18 -45.56 2.10
CA LEU A 875 -13.90 -45.23 0.87
C LEU A 875 -13.90 -46.46 -0.05
N ILE A 876 -15.06 -46.85 -0.54
CA ILE A 876 -15.22 -47.85 -1.59
C ILE A 876 -15.69 -47.16 -2.86
N ILE A 877 -14.90 -47.28 -3.92
CA ILE A 877 -15.29 -46.88 -5.29
C ILE A 877 -15.71 -48.15 -6.02
N LYS A 878 -16.90 -48.14 -6.61
CA LYS A 878 -17.45 -49.25 -7.39
C LYS A 878 -17.80 -48.79 -8.80
N VAL A 879 -17.16 -49.38 -9.80
CA VAL A 879 -17.43 -49.13 -11.22
C VAL A 879 -18.85 -49.61 -11.54
N ARG A 880 -19.71 -48.72 -12.04
CA ARG A 880 -21.09 -49.10 -12.41
C ARG A 880 -21.15 -49.79 -13.77
N GLY A 881 -20.21 -49.44 -14.67
CA GLY A 881 -20.15 -49.94 -16.04
C GLY A 881 -21.25 -49.39 -16.96
N ASP A 882 -22.04 -48.43 -16.49
CA ASP A 882 -22.89 -47.55 -17.28
C ASP A 882 -22.27 -46.15 -17.40
N LYS A 883 -22.91 -45.29 -18.20
CA LYS A 883 -22.44 -43.95 -18.57
C LYS A 883 -23.63 -43.04 -18.84
N GLU A 884 -23.39 -41.73 -18.84
CA GLU A 884 -24.39 -40.76 -19.29
C GLU A 884 -24.75 -40.96 -20.77
N THR A 885 -25.94 -40.50 -21.17
CA THR A 885 -26.47 -40.67 -22.53
C THR A 885 -25.50 -40.18 -23.61
N ASP A 886 -24.82 -39.06 -23.36
CA ASP A 886 -23.94 -38.40 -24.32
C ASP A 886 -22.48 -38.87 -24.21
N ALA A 887 -22.15 -39.69 -23.20
CA ALA A 887 -20.81 -40.24 -23.03
C ALA A 887 -20.54 -41.35 -24.06
N LEU A 888 -19.30 -41.47 -24.55
CA LEU A 888 -18.91 -42.51 -25.52
C LEU A 888 -18.31 -43.77 -24.88
N GLY A 889 -17.84 -43.70 -23.62
CA GLY A 889 -17.24 -44.84 -22.91
C GLY A 889 -17.70 -44.98 -21.46
N THR A 890 -17.35 -46.10 -20.83
CA THR A 890 -17.72 -46.44 -19.44
C THR A 890 -16.52 -46.52 -18.50
N ALA A 891 -15.33 -46.15 -18.98
CA ALA A 891 -14.11 -46.22 -18.20
C ALA A 891 -14.08 -45.16 -17.09
N ILE A 892 -13.45 -45.49 -15.98
CA ILE A 892 -13.05 -44.53 -14.94
C ILE A 892 -11.53 -44.62 -14.74
N ASP A 893 -10.91 -43.50 -14.37
CA ASP A 893 -9.48 -43.38 -14.11
C ASP A 893 -9.26 -42.90 -12.68
N ILE A 894 -8.30 -43.51 -11.98
CA ILE A 894 -7.74 -43.02 -10.73
C ILE A 894 -6.27 -42.70 -10.99
N ASP A 895 -5.95 -41.42 -11.00
CA ASP A 895 -4.63 -40.83 -11.22
C ASP A 895 -3.91 -40.68 -9.88
N ALA A 896 -4.57 -40.06 -8.90
CA ALA A 896 -4.05 -39.93 -7.54
C ALA A 896 -5.16 -39.73 -6.51
N ILE A 897 -4.77 -39.70 -5.24
CA ILE A 897 -5.65 -39.53 -4.10
C ILE A 897 -5.09 -38.42 -3.21
N ASN A 898 -5.90 -37.43 -2.92
CA ASN A 898 -5.58 -36.39 -1.94
C ASN A 898 -6.25 -36.74 -0.62
N ILE A 899 -5.48 -36.79 0.47
CA ILE A 899 -6.00 -36.90 1.83
C ILE A 899 -5.82 -35.55 2.51
N TYR A 900 -6.86 -35.07 3.17
CA TYR A 900 -6.85 -33.80 3.88
C TYR A 900 -6.74 -34.02 5.38
N ARG A 901 -5.98 -33.15 6.06
CA ARG A 901 -6.09 -32.96 7.50
C ARG A 901 -7.20 -31.97 7.84
#